data_AF-A0A9E0XDN7-F1
#
_entry.id   AF-A0A9E0XDN7-F1
#
_cell.length_a   1.000
_cell.length_b   1.000
_cell.length_c   1.000
_cell.angle_alpha   90.00
_cell.angle_beta   90.00
_cell.angle_gamma   90.00
#
_symmetry.space_group_name_H-M   'P 1'
#
loop_
_entity.id
_entity.type
_entity.pdbx_description
1 polymer ?
#
loop_
_entity_poly.entity_id
_entity_poly.type
_entity_poly.pdbx_seq_one_letter_code
_entity_poly.pdbx_strand_id
1 'polypeptide(L)'
;MRAALALAFVTFVSVALAVRDPWFPDGPVRDPIPHGELLPPKVRTPQFPLKTARTLHSDAEIAQARANLQKYPAARAVERDVLTIADYWAAWDDTALRDLVTSAEVPRSLILCEAGCPIHGKKIYEVGGSYPWIIDPKHPFKVTCPIGGESYPDNDYGAYYRSGFKDRSTLKGKYVDDGWGWVGPNGQRYWFVAHANLLQWQRIDPPNRSIIPGFTALGHAYLLTGDARYAHKAAVLLRRIAEVYPNMDFERQSDFGIRMAGEGTRYTGKILGAIWEADFGAAQFAEAYDDIWPTIDGDLALQKLYGQTGEQLRAFIEANYLEEAIDAYFDDKIRGNYGTHQHALLTLAVVRQHGDNTRYLNEVVHRADGHFLRVGMEYALNDLVFRDGAPHESPDYNFAWTRTFANSAGLLQKLGYDLTTLPRMRRLFDQSLDFVVTGTHSPAVGDSTNVFAPIIGANPLVYQQAFRLYEEPRHAVFLAGLGADGEAGFKSYDSLFSPPLAPPAHPAPPGRVLPPQASRLLSGYGYAILNNPADTRALGLYYGEHVNHYHHDRLAFDLFAHGQAMTPSLGYPDAMNDFNAGIFTWSKATISHNTVTVDARRQEANPTGTLRFFSDGPAIRAISVDAPGSYPQTTTYRRTMVMVDLPPAAGQPEQGYVVDFFDVAGGHQHDYSLHGPPGDFSLPPGVTLNRPAKGTLAGEKVALGEVYDDPVRGAKDFKGSFRYYEGSGFQHLFNVQTIKRGESLFVANYAHEKDPSARLRIRILPQPGQQLLLADAHVSPVKHPELIKYLIARRTGPADQPLESTFISVLEPYSGQPFVNSATSLPVAGLAGTRAVLVSRATDARGGTRDLILHRTEGITRVALPGAEPIETDAEVAVVTLDDANQPVRAFFTAGTYLRMGQLNLTAAAVTGEVSSVNAQKAMLGIRLDPTTPAPDPATLIGRTLRVENALHQDAFTIRSARLENGELVLETRDDLRVGLARVATASGSELTTKTPLYLAALYPGTMLTDRRFLPLGTVKTVKDGTVTLATPPPAQFPITPGDDVWFIALGFGDRITIPATVTWERK
;
A
#
# COMPACT_ATOMS: atom_id res chain seq x y z
N MET A 1 10.62 -0.20 13.10
CA MET A 1 10.48 1.27 13.26
C MET A 1 11.24 2.11 12.22
N ARG A 2 12.27 1.59 11.51
CA ARG A 2 13.01 2.34 10.47
C ARG A 2 12.36 2.39 9.07
N ALA A 3 11.34 1.57 8.79
CA ALA A 3 10.66 1.51 7.49
C ALA A 3 9.42 2.42 7.37
N ALA A 4 8.92 3.00 8.47
CA ALA A 4 7.65 3.74 8.49
C ALA A 4 7.77 5.26 8.21
N LEU A 5 8.97 5.76 7.95
CA LEU A 5 9.30 7.19 7.98
C LEU A 5 9.70 7.80 6.62
N ALA A 6 9.51 7.05 5.53
CA ALA A 6 9.86 7.48 4.17
C ALA A 6 8.69 7.44 3.17
N LEU A 7 7.44 7.36 3.64
CA LEU A 7 6.25 7.41 2.77
C LEU A 7 5.67 8.83 2.79
N ALA A 8 5.99 9.66 1.79
CA ALA A 8 5.24 10.88 1.51
C ALA A 8 5.74 11.58 0.24
N PHE A 9 5.58 10.99 -0.95
CA PHE A 9 5.47 11.79 -2.19
C PHE A 9 4.63 11.07 -3.25
N VAL A 10 3.62 11.81 -3.66
CA VAL A 10 2.46 11.60 -4.54
C VAL A 10 2.64 10.66 -5.75
N THR A 11 1.59 9.85 -5.98
CA THR A 11 1.23 9.23 -7.26
C THR A 11 -0.30 9.35 -7.51
N PHE A 12 -0.75 9.40 -8.78
CA PHE A 12 -1.90 8.69 -9.42
C PHE A 12 -2.70 9.34 -10.54
N VAL A 13 -3.21 8.46 -11.41
CA VAL A 13 -3.44 8.48 -12.86
C VAL A 13 -4.70 9.18 -13.36
N SER A 14 -4.64 9.54 -14.64
CA SER A 14 -5.70 9.93 -15.57
C SER A 14 -6.92 9.01 -15.59
N VAL A 15 -8.03 9.50 -15.05
CA VAL A 15 -9.34 9.38 -15.69
C VAL A 15 -9.54 10.68 -16.47
N ALA A 16 -10.03 10.61 -17.70
CA ALA A 16 -10.45 11.77 -18.47
C ALA A 16 -11.65 12.43 -17.78
N LEU A 17 -11.34 13.19 -16.75
CA LEU A 17 -12.21 13.99 -15.92
C LEU A 17 -11.43 15.28 -15.71
N ALA A 18 -12.06 16.41 -16.02
CA ALA A 18 -11.63 17.71 -15.51
C ALA A 18 -11.90 17.79 -13.99
N VAL A 19 -11.41 16.80 -13.23
CA VAL A 19 -11.45 16.76 -11.78
C VAL A 19 -10.14 17.34 -11.29
N ARG A 20 -10.28 18.44 -10.57
CA ARG A 20 -9.23 19.27 -9.96
C ARG A 20 -8.18 18.39 -9.30
N ASP A 21 -6.92 18.54 -9.67
CA ASP A 21 -5.84 17.90 -8.93
C ASP A 21 -5.81 18.54 -7.54
N PRO A 22 -6.07 17.79 -6.46
CA PRO A 22 -6.00 18.36 -5.13
C PRO A 22 -4.64 18.96 -4.87
N TRP A 23 -3.58 18.22 -5.15
CA TRP A 23 -2.22 18.50 -4.73
C TRP A 23 -1.79 19.87 -5.22
N PHE A 24 -2.39 20.30 -6.32
CA PHE A 24 -2.14 21.57 -6.93
C PHE A 24 -3.36 22.49 -6.90
N PRO A 25 -3.41 23.44 -5.94
CA PRO A 25 -4.56 24.32 -5.82
C PRO A 25 -4.73 25.19 -7.07
N ASP A 26 -6.00 25.48 -7.39
CA ASP A 26 -6.37 26.37 -8.48
C ASP A 26 -5.76 27.78 -8.31
N GLY A 27 -5.64 28.50 -9.42
CA GLY A 27 -5.21 29.89 -9.46
C GLY A 27 -3.82 30.08 -10.10
N PRO A 28 -3.43 31.35 -10.33
CA PRO A 28 -2.16 31.65 -10.99
C PRO A 28 -0.98 31.20 -10.12
N VAL A 29 0.07 30.70 -10.78
CA VAL A 29 1.37 30.47 -10.15
C VAL A 29 1.85 31.74 -9.44
N ARG A 30 2.49 31.58 -8.29
CA ARG A 30 2.93 32.70 -7.45
C ARG A 30 4.44 32.84 -7.55
N ASP A 31 4.89 34.08 -7.77
CA ASP A 31 6.32 34.37 -7.83
C ASP A 31 7.01 34.01 -6.51
N PRO A 32 8.27 33.53 -6.56
CA PRO A 32 9.09 33.37 -5.37
C PRO A 32 9.13 34.65 -4.54
N ILE A 33 9.40 34.53 -3.25
CA ILE A 33 9.65 35.70 -2.41
C ILE A 33 10.88 36.48 -2.91
N PRO A 34 10.93 37.81 -2.73
CA PRO A 34 12.09 38.61 -3.14
C PRO A 34 13.39 38.11 -2.48
N HIS A 35 14.43 37.94 -3.29
CA HIS A 35 15.72 37.46 -2.80
C HIS A 35 16.49 38.59 -2.10
N GLY A 36 16.86 38.36 -0.83
CA GLY A 36 17.71 39.28 -0.07
C GLY A 36 16.95 40.44 0.58
N GLU A 37 15.64 40.30 0.76
CA GLU A 37 14.79 41.29 1.41
C GLU A 37 14.01 40.66 2.55
N LEU A 38 13.95 41.34 3.70
CA LEU A 38 13.12 40.95 4.83
C LEU A 38 11.67 41.34 4.60
N LEU A 39 10.76 40.39 4.75
CA LEU A 39 9.33 40.63 4.73
C LEU A 39 8.89 41.31 6.03
N PRO A 40 7.88 42.20 5.98
CA PRO A 40 7.31 42.77 7.19
C PRO A 40 6.70 41.66 8.07
N PRO A 41 6.85 41.72 9.41
CA PRO A 41 6.26 40.74 10.30
C PRO A 41 4.74 40.81 10.25
N LYS A 42 4.09 39.64 10.15
CA LYS A 42 2.64 39.50 10.31
C LYS A 42 2.34 39.09 11.74
N VAL A 43 1.62 39.95 12.46
CA VAL A 43 1.20 39.69 13.85
C VAL A 43 -0.31 39.64 13.90
N ARG A 44 -0.83 38.58 14.52
CA ARG A 44 -2.25 38.29 14.72
C ARG A 44 -2.66 38.52 16.17
N THR A 45 -3.94 38.80 16.38
CA THR A 45 -4.59 38.89 17.70
C THR A 45 -5.56 37.72 17.85
N PRO A 46 -5.70 37.11 19.05
CA PRO A 46 -6.59 35.97 19.24
C PRO A 46 -8.02 36.27 18.80
N GLN A 47 -8.61 35.38 18.02
CA GLN A 47 -10.00 35.47 17.57
C GLN A 47 -10.97 34.82 18.56
N PHE A 48 -10.48 33.89 19.39
CA PHE A 48 -11.27 33.19 20.41
C PHE A 48 -10.73 33.47 21.83
N PRO A 49 -11.52 33.21 22.89
CA PRO A 49 -11.01 33.28 24.26
C PRO A 49 -9.75 32.43 24.45
N LEU A 50 -8.81 32.89 25.27
CA LEU A 50 -7.59 32.13 25.53
C LEU A 50 -7.88 30.78 26.19
N LYS A 51 -7.08 29.79 25.87
CA LYS A 51 -7.10 28.46 26.50
C LYS A 51 -7.00 28.57 28.03
N THR A 52 -7.78 27.76 28.75
CA THR A 52 -7.89 27.78 30.23
C THR A 52 -7.37 26.53 30.92
N ALA A 53 -7.05 25.47 30.18
CA ALA A 53 -6.50 24.23 30.73
C ALA A 53 -5.77 23.41 29.66
N ARG A 54 -4.86 22.53 30.06
CA ARG A 54 -4.33 21.45 29.23
C ARG A 54 -5.46 20.49 28.83
N THR A 55 -5.43 19.95 27.61
CA THR A 55 -6.58 19.24 26.99
C THR A 55 -6.26 17.87 26.37
N LEU A 56 -5.00 17.60 26.00
CA LEU A 56 -4.57 16.34 25.40
C LEU A 56 -4.33 15.26 26.45
N HIS A 57 -3.68 15.61 27.56
CA HIS A 57 -3.44 14.68 28.65
C HIS A 57 -4.04 15.20 29.96
N SER A 58 -4.97 14.44 30.52
CA SER A 58 -5.50 14.68 31.86
C SER A 58 -4.44 14.42 32.93
N ASP A 59 -4.61 15.01 34.12
CA ASP A 59 -3.72 14.74 35.25
C ASP A 59 -3.71 13.25 35.64
N ALA A 60 -4.85 12.55 35.45
CA ALA A 60 -4.97 11.12 35.72
C ALA A 60 -4.14 10.28 34.74
N GLU A 61 -4.16 10.60 33.45
CA GLU A 61 -3.34 9.91 32.43
C GLU A 61 -1.84 10.13 32.69
N ILE A 62 -1.43 11.35 33.07
CA ILE A 62 -0.02 11.63 33.43
C ILE A 62 0.38 10.86 34.70
N ALA A 63 -0.50 10.80 35.70
CA ALA A 63 -0.26 9.99 36.90
C ALA A 63 -0.12 8.50 36.55
N GLN A 64 -0.93 7.99 35.63
CA GLN A 64 -0.83 6.62 35.12
C GLN A 64 0.50 6.37 34.40
N ALA A 65 0.94 7.30 33.55
CA ALA A 65 2.25 7.22 32.89
C ALA A 65 3.39 7.15 33.91
N ARG A 66 3.40 8.04 34.90
CA ARG A 66 4.42 8.04 35.97
C ARG A 66 4.38 6.78 36.84
N ALA A 67 3.19 6.26 37.13
CA ALA A 67 3.04 4.98 37.84
C ALA A 67 3.61 3.81 37.03
N ASN A 68 3.38 3.79 35.71
CA ASN A 68 3.95 2.80 34.82
C ASN A 68 5.50 2.89 34.77
N LEU A 69 6.07 4.09 34.75
CA LEU A 69 7.53 4.31 34.82
C LEU A 69 8.13 3.78 36.13
N GLN A 70 7.45 3.98 37.26
CA GLN A 70 7.91 3.44 38.55
C GLN A 70 7.88 1.90 38.55
N LYS A 71 6.85 1.31 37.95
CA LYS A 71 6.62 -0.14 38.02
C LYS A 71 7.40 -0.95 37.00
N TYR A 72 7.46 -0.52 35.74
CA TYR A 72 7.88 -1.36 34.61
C TYR A 72 9.22 -0.93 34.00
N PRO A 73 10.23 -1.82 33.89
CA PRO A 73 11.50 -1.51 33.22
C PRO A 73 11.34 -1.09 31.74
N ALA A 74 10.43 -1.72 31.01
CA ALA A 74 10.16 -1.39 29.61
C ALA A 74 9.62 0.05 29.45
N ALA A 75 8.79 0.51 30.37
CA ALA A 75 8.31 1.89 30.39
C ALA A 75 9.46 2.89 30.62
N ARG A 76 10.39 2.59 31.54
CA ARG A 76 11.59 3.43 31.77
C ARG A 76 12.54 3.49 30.56
N ALA A 77 12.57 2.46 29.73
CA ALA A 77 13.34 2.49 28.49
C ALA A 77 12.78 3.54 27.52
N VAL A 78 11.45 3.64 27.41
CA VAL A 78 10.78 4.69 26.61
C VAL A 78 11.09 6.08 27.16
N GLU A 79 10.99 6.28 28.48
CA GLU A 79 11.36 7.56 29.11
C GLU A 79 12.81 7.95 28.81
N ARG A 80 13.76 7.02 28.96
CA ARG A 80 15.17 7.28 28.67
C ARG A 80 15.39 7.73 27.22
N ASP A 81 14.68 7.12 26.27
CA ASP A 81 14.79 7.50 24.86
C ASP A 81 14.26 8.91 24.62
N VAL A 82 13.14 9.28 25.25
CA VAL A 82 12.60 10.66 25.26
C VAL A 82 13.61 11.64 25.87
N LEU A 83 14.13 11.34 27.07
CA LEU A 83 15.08 12.19 27.77
C LEU A 83 16.40 12.37 27.00
N THR A 84 16.88 11.32 26.32
CA THR A 84 18.11 11.40 25.49
C THR A 84 17.99 12.46 24.39
N ILE A 85 16.81 12.57 23.78
CA ILE A 85 16.53 13.59 22.77
C ILE A 85 16.37 14.95 23.46
N ALA A 86 15.52 15.02 24.49
CA ALA A 86 15.19 16.26 25.20
C ALA A 86 16.41 16.94 25.83
N ASP A 87 17.31 16.18 26.46
CA ASP A 87 18.50 16.69 27.15
C ASP A 87 19.45 17.44 26.23
N TYR A 88 19.57 16.99 24.97
CA TYR A 88 20.38 17.71 23.99
C TYR A 88 19.86 19.11 23.75
N TRP A 89 18.54 19.28 23.62
CA TRP A 89 17.90 20.58 23.39
C TRP A 89 17.86 21.41 24.68
N ALA A 90 17.67 20.75 25.82
CA ALA A 90 17.65 21.41 27.13
C ALA A 90 19.00 22.04 27.52
N ALA A 91 20.10 21.57 26.92
CA ALA A 91 21.44 22.09 27.14
C ALA A 91 21.78 23.36 26.32
N TRP A 92 20.91 23.80 25.41
CA TRP A 92 21.17 25.00 24.59
C TRP A 92 20.99 26.28 25.39
N ASP A 93 21.73 27.33 25.03
CA ASP A 93 21.40 28.70 25.43
C ASP A 93 20.08 29.14 24.77
N ASP A 94 19.27 29.95 25.45
CA ASP A 94 17.95 30.36 24.95
C ASP A 94 18.04 31.19 23.67
N THR A 95 19.05 32.07 23.56
CA THR A 95 19.24 32.90 22.37
C THR A 95 19.66 32.04 21.20
N ALA A 96 20.62 31.13 21.42
CA ALA A 96 21.06 30.20 20.38
C ALA A 96 19.92 29.28 19.90
N LEU A 97 19.08 28.80 20.82
CA LEU A 97 17.93 27.97 20.51
C LEU A 97 16.86 28.73 19.73
N ARG A 98 16.56 29.96 20.12
CA ARG A 98 15.66 30.88 19.40
C ARG A 98 16.19 31.16 17.98
N ASP A 99 17.45 31.51 17.85
CA ASP A 99 18.03 31.97 16.58
C ASP A 99 18.21 30.83 15.55
N LEU A 100 18.09 29.57 15.97
CA LEU A 100 18.02 28.42 15.08
C LEU A 100 16.78 28.47 14.18
N VAL A 101 15.67 29.02 14.66
CA VAL A 101 14.42 29.15 13.90
C VAL A 101 14.51 30.34 12.94
N THR A 102 14.61 30.01 11.66
CA THR A 102 14.79 30.93 10.54
C THR A 102 13.49 31.65 10.16
N SER A 103 13.62 32.83 9.58
CA SER A 103 12.50 33.56 9.00
C SER A 103 12.13 33.03 7.60
N ALA A 104 11.02 33.53 7.06
CA ALA A 104 10.43 33.12 5.79
C ALA A 104 11.36 33.27 4.56
N GLU A 105 12.34 34.16 4.65
CA GLU A 105 13.26 34.55 3.59
C GLU A 105 14.32 33.50 3.27
N VAL A 106 14.56 32.56 4.18
CA VAL A 106 15.49 31.46 3.94
C VAL A 106 14.77 30.38 3.13
N PRO A 107 15.24 30.05 1.91
CA PRO A 107 14.58 29.09 1.03
C PRO A 107 14.69 27.65 1.53
N ARG A 108 13.98 26.74 0.86
CA ARG A 108 13.82 25.33 1.23
C ARG A 108 14.02 24.40 0.04
N SER A 109 14.70 23.29 0.25
CA SER A 109 14.79 22.24 -0.76
C SER A 109 14.89 20.86 -0.12
N LEU A 110 14.03 19.94 -0.53
CA LEU A 110 14.12 18.57 -0.05
C LEU A 110 15.26 17.80 -0.73
N ILE A 111 15.50 18.05 -2.01
CA ILE A 111 16.56 17.40 -2.76
C ILE A 111 17.66 18.43 -3.01
N LEU A 112 18.84 18.19 -2.44
CA LEU A 112 19.97 19.08 -2.59
C LEU A 112 20.40 19.20 -4.07
N CYS A 113 20.67 18.06 -4.71
CA CYS A 113 21.03 17.96 -6.13
C CYS A 113 21.05 16.48 -6.53
N GLU A 114 20.38 16.09 -7.61
CA GLU A 114 20.34 14.69 -8.10
C GLU A 114 21.69 14.15 -8.59
N ALA A 115 22.63 15.04 -8.93
CA ALA A 115 24.00 14.66 -9.26
C ALA A 115 24.82 14.19 -8.04
N GLY A 116 24.26 14.32 -6.82
CA GLY A 116 24.91 13.90 -5.57
C GLY A 116 25.90 14.94 -5.04
N CYS A 117 27.03 14.50 -4.51
CA CYS A 117 28.06 15.37 -3.95
C CYS A 117 28.92 16.04 -5.04
N PRO A 118 29.34 17.32 -4.91
CA PRO A 118 30.25 17.95 -5.88
C PRO A 118 31.58 17.19 -6.10
N ILE A 119 32.04 16.45 -5.10
CA ILE A 119 33.29 15.66 -5.14
C ILE A 119 32.98 14.18 -5.41
N HIS A 120 32.04 13.59 -4.68
CA HIS A 120 31.79 12.14 -4.71
C HIS A 120 30.67 11.71 -5.68
N GLY A 121 29.99 12.66 -6.33
CA GLY A 121 28.88 12.38 -7.24
C GLY A 121 27.79 11.54 -6.57
N LYS A 122 27.20 10.61 -7.35
CA LYS A 122 26.10 9.73 -6.92
C LYS A 122 26.48 8.71 -5.84
N LYS A 123 27.77 8.43 -5.61
CA LYS A 123 28.21 7.50 -4.55
C LYS A 123 27.69 7.89 -3.17
N ILE A 124 27.39 9.17 -2.97
CA ILE A 124 26.80 9.67 -1.71
C ILE A 124 25.50 8.93 -1.34
N TYR A 125 24.69 8.55 -2.33
CA TYR A 125 23.41 7.86 -2.11
C TYR A 125 23.60 6.39 -1.69
N GLU A 126 24.72 5.77 -2.07
CA GLU A 126 25.10 4.41 -1.64
C GLU A 126 25.45 4.38 -0.14
N VAL A 127 25.91 5.52 0.42
CA VAL A 127 26.31 5.63 1.83
C VAL A 127 25.21 6.19 2.72
N GLY A 128 24.55 7.27 2.28
CA GLY A 128 23.56 7.99 3.08
C GLY A 128 22.10 7.74 2.70
N GLY A 129 21.83 6.89 1.71
CA GLY A 129 20.48 6.64 1.20
C GLY A 129 19.86 7.86 0.50
N SER A 130 18.54 7.97 0.47
CA SER A 130 17.82 9.00 -0.32
C SER A 130 18.06 10.45 0.14
N TYR A 131 18.37 10.68 1.42
CA TYR A 131 18.67 12.01 1.98
C TYR A 131 20.06 12.01 2.63
N PRO A 132 21.14 11.90 1.83
CA PRO A 132 22.38 11.35 2.36
C PRO A 132 23.27 12.35 3.11
N TRP A 133 22.95 13.64 3.05
CA TRP A 133 23.73 14.69 3.69
C TRP A 133 23.64 14.62 5.21
N ILE A 134 24.63 15.08 5.95
CA ILE A 134 24.55 15.23 7.42
C ILE A 134 24.21 16.69 7.75
N ILE A 135 23.22 16.91 8.61
CA ILE A 135 22.78 18.20 9.13
C ILE A 135 22.99 18.22 10.64
N ASP A 136 23.76 19.20 11.12
CA ASP A 136 23.93 19.47 12.55
C ASP A 136 23.28 20.82 12.90
N PRO A 137 22.25 20.86 13.76
CA PRO A 137 21.65 22.11 14.21
C PRO A 137 22.66 23.12 14.80
N LYS A 138 23.80 22.66 15.35
CA LYS A 138 24.86 23.56 15.86
C LYS A 138 25.63 24.29 14.75
N HIS A 139 25.51 23.82 13.52
CA HIS A 139 26.10 24.40 12.31
C HIS A 139 24.99 24.68 11.28
N PRO A 140 24.06 25.61 11.58
CA PRO A 140 22.92 25.86 10.70
C PRO A 140 23.38 26.34 9.33
N PHE A 141 22.54 26.11 8.31
CA PHE A 141 22.81 26.43 6.90
C PHE A 141 23.96 25.65 6.24
N LYS A 142 24.51 24.64 6.92
CA LYS A 142 25.55 23.77 6.36
C LYS A 142 25.04 22.34 6.18
N VAL A 143 25.59 21.67 5.19
CA VAL A 143 25.45 20.23 4.96
C VAL A 143 26.83 19.60 4.94
N THR A 144 26.97 18.37 5.43
CA THR A 144 28.24 17.62 5.40
C THR A 144 28.11 16.36 4.57
N CYS A 145 29.08 16.08 3.70
CA CYS A 145 29.12 14.84 2.93
C CYS A 145 29.52 13.67 3.85
N PRO A 146 28.75 12.57 3.92
CA PRO A 146 29.09 11.43 4.78
C PRO A 146 30.29 10.61 4.28
N ILE A 147 30.77 10.86 3.04
CA ILE A 147 31.91 10.14 2.47
C ILE A 147 33.24 10.81 2.84
N GLY A 148 33.40 12.09 2.48
CA GLY A 148 34.66 12.81 2.69
C GLY A 148 34.65 13.78 3.88
N GLY A 149 33.50 14.00 4.51
CA GLY A 149 33.36 14.91 5.65
C GLY A 149 33.40 16.40 5.29
N GLU A 150 33.42 16.75 3.99
CA GLU A 150 33.43 18.15 3.57
C GLU A 150 32.08 18.81 3.84
N SER A 151 32.12 20.05 4.32
CA SER A 151 30.93 20.87 4.57
C SER A 151 30.69 21.89 3.46
N TYR A 152 29.42 22.07 3.11
CA TYR A 152 28.96 23.01 2.10
C TYR A 152 27.82 23.88 2.63
N PRO A 153 27.62 25.10 2.12
CA PRO A 153 28.53 25.80 1.21
C PRO A 153 29.82 26.24 1.94
N ASP A 154 30.77 26.86 1.25
CA ASP A 154 32.01 27.38 1.87
C ASP A 154 31.74 28.66 2.70
N ASN A 155 30.81 29.50 2.24
CA ASN A 155 30.54 30.82 2.81
C ASN A 155 29.76 30.78 4.15
N ASP A 156 29.90 31.84 4.94
CA ASP A 156 29.05 32.06 6.13
C ASP A 156 27.73 32.74 5.72
N TYR A 157 26.77 31.93 5.28
CA TYR A 157 25.41 32.37 5.02
C TYR A 157 24.71 32.92 6.26
N GLY A 158 25.02 32.39 7.45
CA GLY A 158 24.41 32.84 8.70
C GLY A 158 24.73 34.31 9.02
N ALA A 159 25.96 34.76 8.74
CA ALA A 159 26.33 36.17 8.87
C ALA A 159 25.59 37.06 7.86
N TYR A 160 25.47 36.62 6.60
CA TYR A 160 24.68 37.33 5.59
C TYR A 160 23.20 37.45 6.01
N TYR A 161 22.60 36.35 6.48
CA TYR A 161 21.24 36.32 7.01
C TYR A 161 21.06 37.29 8.20
N ARG A 162 21.93 37.22 9.22
CA ARG A 162 21.85 38.09 10.42
C ARG A 162 22.10 39.57 10.12
N SER A 163 22.76 39.90 9.01
CA SER A 163 22.90 41.29 8.54
C SER A 163 21.61 41.88 7.94
N GLY A 164 20.51 41.11 7.91
CA GLY A 164 19.29 41.46 7.18
C GLY A 164 19.50 41.40 5.66
N PHE A 165 20.33 40.46 5.20
CA PHE A 165 20.72 40.29 3.80
C PHE A 165 21.42 41.51 3.18
N LYS A 166 22.09 42.34 3.99
CA LYS A 166 22.77 43.57 3.51
C LYS A 166 24.27 43.38 3.33
N ASP A 167 24.93 42.59 4.17
CA ASP A 167 26.36 42.35 4.11
C ASP A 167 26.70 41.08 3.32
N ARG A 168 27.03 41.24 2.04
CA ARG A 168 27.47 40.14 1.17
C ARG A 168 28.94 39.77 1.33
N SER A 169 29.69 40.44 2.22
CA SER A 169 31.15 40.25 2.34
C SER A 169 31.54 38.85 2.83
N THR A 170 30.60 38.09 3.39
CA THR A 170 30.80 36.71 3.86
C THR A 170 30.49 35.65 2.80
N LEU A 171 29.92 36.03 1.65
CA LEU A 171 29.61 35.14 0.51
C LEU A 171 30.86 34.89 -0.35
N LYS A 172 31.82 34.12 0.18
CA LYS A 172 33.12 33.83 -0.44
C LYS A 172 33.45 32.33 -0.36
N GLY A 173 34.28 31.85 -1.28
CA GLY A 173 34.72 30.45 -1.35
C GLY A 173 34.57 29.85 -2.74
N LYS A 174 34.74 28.53 -2.86
CA LYS A 174 34.58 27.77 -4.10
C LYS A 174 33.11 27.40 -4.34
N TYR A 175 32.43 26.93 -3.30
CA TYR A 175 31.02 26.55 -3.32
C TYR A 175 30.19 27.62 -2.61
N VAL A 176 29.95 28.75 -3.28
CA VAL A 176 29.21 29.90 -2.70
C VAL A 176 27.72 29.74 -2.94
N ASP A 177 26.94 29.67 -1.87
CA ASP A 177 25.48 29.60 -1.88
C ASP A 177 24.91 30.76 -1.06
N ASP A 178 24.14 31.63 -1.71
CA ASP A 178 23.49 32.79 -1.09
C ASP A 178 22.04 32.50 -0.67
N GLY A 179 21.70 31.22 -0.52
CA GLY A 179 20.39 30.71 -0.15
C GLY A 179 19.74 29.95 -1.29
N TRP A 180 19.82 30.49 -2.50
CA TRP A 180 19.11 29.97 -3.69
C TRP A 180 19.93 29.00 -4.55
N GLY A 181 20.97 28.41 -3.96
CA GLY A 181 21.74 27.33 -4.53
C GLY A 181 22.93 27.80 -5.39
N TRP A 182 23.98 26.98 -5.36
CA TRP A 182 25.19 27.15 -6.17
C TRP A 182 25.08 26.39 -7.49
N VAL A 183 25.42 27.01 -8.62
CA VAL A 183 25.46 26.30 -9.91
C VAL A 183 26.86 25.77 -10.17
N GLY A 184 26.98 24.44 -10.25
CA GLY A 184 28.25 23.75 -10.44
C GLY A 184 28.72 23.73 -11.91
N PRO A 185 29.99 23.35 -12.16
CA PRO A 185 30.53 23.21 -13.53
C PRO A 185 29.79 22.20 -14.41
N ASN A 186 29.03 21.28 -13.82
CA ASN A 186 28.15 20.33 -14.52
C ASN A 186 26.81 20.95 -14.96
N GLY A 187 26.60 22.26 -14.72
CA GLY A 187 25.36 22.96 -15.00
C GLY A 187 24.21 22.66 -14.03
N GLN A 188 24.44 21.83 -13.01
CA GLN A 188 23.44 21.48 -12.01
C GLN A 188 23.45 22.49 -10.86
N ARG A 189 22.28 22.74 -10.29
CA ARG A 189 22.11 23.59 -9.10
C ARG A 189 22.16 22.73 -7.83
N TYR A 190 22.94 23.18 -6.86
CA TYR A 190 23.11 22.55 -5.56
C TYR A 190 22.52 23.45 -4.47
N TRP A 191 21.44 22.99 -3.86
CA TRP A 191 20.64 23.74 -2.89
C TRP A 191 21.17 23.58 -1.45
N PHE A 192 22.45 23.88 -1.18
CA PHE A 192 23.08 23.57 0.11
C PHE A 192 22.36 24.22 1.30
N VAL A 193 22.17 25.54 1.26
CA VAL A 193 21.54 26.30 2.35
C VAL A 193 20.07 25.92 2.47
N ALA A 194 19.35 25.88 1.36
CA ALA A 194 17.93 25.55 1.33
C ALA A 194 17.64 24.12 1.83
N HIS A 195 18.54 23.18 1.55
CA HIS A 195 18.44 21.80 2.03
C HIS A 195 18.70 21.69 3.53
N ALA A 196 19.76 22.35 4.02
CA ALA A 196 20.01 22.44 5.45
C ALA A 196 18.82 23.09 6.19
N ASN A 197 18.27 24.17 5.65
CA ASN A 197 17.15 24.90 6.24
C ASN A 197 15.83 24.09 6.26
N LEU A 198 15.58 23.21 5.29
CA LEU A 198 14.40 22.34 5.34
C LEU A 198 14.60 21.19 6.33
N LEU A 199 15.71 20.45 6.23
CA LEU A 199 15.92 19.24 7.02
C LEU A 199 16.26 19.50 8.49
N GLN A 200 16.66 20.72 8.87
CA GLN A 200 16.75 21.10 10.29
C GLN A 200 15.38 21.08 10.98
N TRP A 201 14.27 21.23 10.26
CA TRP A 201 12.93 21.17 10.84
C TRP A 201 12.50 19.74 11.11
N GLN A 202 12.65 18.87 10.11
CA GLN A 202 12.18 17.49 10.18
C GLN A 202 13.21 16.52 9.60
N ARG A 203 13.81 15.73 10.49
CA ARG A 203 14.68 14.59 10.17
C ARG A 203 14.89 13.68 11.37
N ILE A 204 14.76 12.37 11.17
CA ILE A 204 14.63 11.39 12.27
C ILE A 204 15.75 10.32 12.24
N ASP A 205 16.62 10.31 11.23
CA ASP A 205 17.74 9.37 11.14
C ASP A 205 19.02 9.91 11.81
N PRO A 206 19.59 9.18 12.79
CA PRO A 206 20.93 9.48 13.31
C PRO A 206 21.98 9.53 12.18
N PRO A 207 22.99 10.42 12.26
CA PRO A 207 23.34 11.28 13.39
C PRO A 207 22.55 12.60 13.46
N ASN A 208 21.59 12.81 12.56
CA ASN A 208 20.90 14.09 12.43
C ASN A 208 19.94 14.33 13.60
N ARG A 209 19.82 15.61 13.97
CA ARG A 209 18.85 16.10 14.94
C ARG A 209 18.06 17.22 14.28
N SER A 210 16.78 17.34 14.61
CA SER A 210 15.89 18.33 14.00
C SER A 210 14.91 18.92 15.02
N ILE A 211 14.42 20.12 14.71
CA ILE A 211 13.64 20.97 15.61
C ILE A 211 12.36 20.27 16.04
N ILE A 212 11.58 19.68 15.13
CA ILE A 212 10.28 19.10 15.45
C ILE A 212 10.40 17.91 16.44
N PRO A 213 11.19 16.85 16.19
CA PRO A 213 11.38 15.78 17.16
C PRO A 213 11.97 16.26 18.49
N GLY A 214 12.86 17.24 18.44
CA GLY A 214 13.42 17.88 19.64
C GLY A 214 12.37 18.59 20.47
N PHE A 215 11.53 19.37 19.81
CA PHE A 215 10.44 20.14 20.39
C PHE A 215 9.41 19.22 21.07
N THR A 216 8.96 18.18 20.37
CA THR A 216 8.06 17.17 20.92
C THR A 216 8.68 16.46 22.13
N ALA A 217 9.95 16.07 22.05
CA ALA A 217 10.63 15.41 23.17
C ALA A 217 10.74 16.29 24.42
N LEU A 218 10.90 17.62 24.27
CA LEU A 218 10.90 18.55 25.42
C LEU A 218 9.54 18.57 26.13
N GLY A 219 8.42 18.63 25.39
CA GLY A 219 7.07 18.56 25.95
C GLY A 219 6.82 17.22 26.67
N HIS A 220 7.16 16.11 26.00
CA HIS A 220 7.05 14.77 26.55
C HIS A 220 7.87 14.59 27.82
N ALA A 221 9.13 15.03 27.83
CA ALA A 221 10.01 14.96 28.99
C ALA A 221 9.44 15.74 30.18
N TYR A 222 8.84 16.91 29.95
CA TYR A 222 8.16 17.66 31.01
C TYR A 222 6.97 16.88 31.58
N LEU A 223 6.11 16.30 30.74
CA LEU A 223 4.98 15.52 31.24
C LEU A 223 5.42 14.31 32.07
N LEU A 224 6.44 13.58 31.63
CA LEU A 224 6.94 12.40 32.34
C LEU A 224 7.62 12.77 33.66
N THR A 225 8.45 13.82 33.68
CA THR A 225 9.32 14.12 34.84
C THR A 225 8.84 15.24 35.75
N GLY A 226 8.10 16.21 35.21
CA GLY A 226 7.77 17.47 35.86
C GLY A 226 8.91 18.50 35.88
N ASP A 227 10.06 18.24 35.25
CA ASP A 227 11.18 19.19 35.20
C ASP A 227 10.85 20.38 34.28
N ALA A 228 10.66 21.55 34.90
CA ALA A 228 10.30 22.79 34.22
C ALA A 228 11.35 23.28 33.20
N ARG A 229 12.59 22.79 33.29
CA ARG A 229 13.66 23.17 32.36
C ARG A 229 13.36 22.73 30.93
N TYR A 230 12.71 21.57 30.74
CA TYR A 230 12.27 21.13 29.41
C TYR A 230 11.12 22.01 28.88
N ALA A 231 10.14 22.30 29.73
CA ALA A 231 9.00 23.16 29.38
C ALA A 231 9.45 24.56 28.97
N HIS A 232 10.40 25.16 29.70
CA HIS A 232 11.00 26.45 29.37
C HIS A 232 11.59 26.47 27.95
N LYS A 233 12.40 25.46 27.61
CA LYS A 233 13.09 25.37 26.31
C LYS A 233 12.11 25.15 25.16
N ALA A 234 11.06 24.35 25.39
CA ALA A 234 9.96 24.24 24.44
C ALA A 234 9.28 25.61 24.26
N ALA A 235 8.96 26.33 25.33
CA ALA A 235 8.32 27.63 25.22
C ALA A 235 9.17 28.69 24.48
N VAL A 236 10.50 28.66 24.65
CA VAL A 236 11.44 29.50 23.88
C VAL A 236 11.32 29.26 22.39
N LEU A 237 11.35 27.98 21.95
CA LEU A 237 11.19 27.61 20.54
C LEU A 237 9.80 27.97 20.02
N LEU A 238 8.73 27.62 20.75
CA LEU A 238 7.37 27.83 20.31
C LEU A 238 7.05 29.30 20.10
N ARG A 239 7.49 30.16 21.01
CA ARG A 239 7.28 31.61 20.87
C ARG A 239 7.96 32.17 19.64
N ARG A 240 9.14 31.64 19.28
CA ARG A 240 9.85 32.02 18.06
C ARG A 240 9.18 31.46 16.81
N ILE A 241 8.71 30.21 16.84
CA ILE A 241 7.92 29.61 15.75
C ILE A 241 6.69 30.48 15.47
N ALA A 242 5.92 30.85 16.50
CA ALA A 242 4.76 31.74 16.37
C ALA A 242 5.13 33.12 15.80
N GLU A 243 6.35 33.62 16.02
CA GLU A 243 6.81 34.90 15.47
C GLU A 243 6.92 34.85 13.94
N VAL A 244 7.33 33.71 13.38
CA VAL A 244 7.66 33.58 11.95
C VAL A 244 6.59 32.83 11.15
N TYR A 245 5.81 31.96 11.79
CA TYR A 245 4.82 31.07 11.15
C TYR A 245 3.82 31.80 10.23
N PRO A 246 3.27 32.98 10.59
CA PRO A 246 2.36 33.73 9.70
C PRO A 246 2.98 34.15 8.35
N ASN A 247 4.30 34.28 8.27
CA ASN A 247 5.03 34.60 7.03
C ASN A 247 5.49 33.35 6.24
N MET A 248 5.35 32.15 6.80
CA MET A 248 5.75 30.91 6.14
C MET A 248 4.77 30.56 5.00
N ASP A 249 5.34 30.28 3.83
CA ASP A 249 4.64 30.05 2.57
C ASP A 249 5.55 29.19 1.67
N PHE A 250 5.52 27.86 1.87
CA PHE A 250 6.43 26.91 1.23
C PHE A 250 6.45 27.02 -0.29
N GLU A 251 5.29 27.31 -0.89
CA GLU A 251 5.12 27.49 -2.34
C GLU A 251 6.12 28.51 -2.90
N ARG A 252 6.25 29.65 -2.23
CA ARG A 252 7.09 30.77 -2.68
C ARG A 252 8.51 30.71 -2.15
N GLN A 253 8.79 29.75 -1.27
CA GLN A 253 10.00 29.64 -0.48
C GLN A 253 10.76 28.34 -0.76
N SER A 254 10.42 27.58 -1.80
CA SER A 254 11.04 26.28 -2.07
C SER A 254 11.41 26.02 -3.54
N ASP A 255 12.44 25.19 -3.75
CA ASP A 255 12.80 24.66 -5.07
C ASP A 255 11.62 23.91 -5.70
N PHE A 256 10.93 23.09 -4.92
CA PHE A 256 9.79 22.32 -5.42
C PHE A 256 8.65 23.23 -5.88
N GLY A 257 8.31 24.26 -5.10
CA GLY A 257 7.32 25.27 -5.50
C GLY A 257 7.70 25.98 -6.82
N ILE A 258 8.97 26.31 -7.02
CA ILE A 258 9.48 26.87 -8.28
C ILE A 258 9.31 25.88 -9.45
N ARG A 259 9.66 24.61 -9.25
CA ARG A 259 9.52 23.59 -10.31
C ARG A 259 8.06 23.39 -10.71
N MET A 260 7.16 23.30 -9.73
CA MET A 260 5.72 23.20 -9.99
C MET A 260 5.21 24.43 -10.75
N ALA A 261 5.66 25.64 -10.39
CA ALA A 261 5.31 26.86 -11.12
C ALA A 261 5.81 26.81 -12.58
N GLY A 262 6.98 26.22 -12.83
CA GLY A 262 7.51 25.98 -14.18
C GLY A 262 6.66 25.03 -15.04
N GLU A 263 5.96 24.09 -14.41
CA GLU A 263 4.96 23.21 -15.05
C GLU A 263 3.56 23.86 -15.14
N GLY A 264 3.44 25.15 -14.79
CA GLY A 264 2.17 25.88 -14.82
C GLY A 264 1.22 25.53 -13.68
N THR A 265 1.74 24.98 -12.57
CA THR A 265 0.94 24.50 -11.44
C THR A 265 1.52 24.96 -10.08
N ARG A 266 0.88 24.65 -8.96
CA ARG A 266 1.20 25.20 -7.63
C ARG A 266 1.38 24.12 -6.59
N TYR A 267 2.28 24.25 -5.62
CA TYR A 267 2.34 23.34 -4.47
C TYR A 267 2.52 24.10 -3.16
N THR A 268 1.56 23.95 -2.25
CA THR A 268 1.44 24.73 -1.03
C THR A 268 2.15 24.12 0.17
N GLY A 269 2.14 24.86 1.27
CA GLY A 269 2.72 24.47 2.56
C GLY A 269 2.97 25.70 3.44
N LYS A 270 3.47 25.47 4.65
CA LYS A 270 3.88 26.53 5.58
C LYS A 270 5.39 26.46 5.79
N ILE A 271 5.85 25.88 6.89
CA ILE A 271 7.28 25.66 7.14
C ILE A 271 7.76 24.52 6.24
N LEU A 272 6.96 23.47 6.12
CA LEU A 272 7.20 22.31 5.28
C LEU A 272 6.22 22.32 4.11
N GLY A 273 6.41 21.43 3.15
CA GLY A 273 5.39 21.17 2.12
C GLY A 273 4.10 20.66 2.76
N ALA A 274 2.95 20.85 2.09
CA ALA A 274 1.63 20.61 2.66
C ALA A 274 1.45 19.26 3.37
N ILE A 275 2.09 18.19 2.86
CA ILE A 275 2.06 16.85 3.45
C ILE A 275 2.76 16.81 4.81
N TRP A 276 4.04 17.18 4.85
CA TRP A 276 4.84 17.15 6.08
C TRP A 276 4.36 18.19 7.10
N GLU A 277 3.76 19.29 6.63
CA GLU A 277 3.10 20.23 7.52
C GLU A 277 1.89 19.59 8.22
N ALA A 278 1.12 18.74 7.52
CA ALA A 278 0.02 17.98 8.11
C ALA A 278 0.48 16.87 9.06
N ASP A 279 1.50 16.10 8.67
CA ASP A 279 2.01 14.99 9.48
C ASP A 279 2.74 15.44 10.75
N PHE A 280 3.41 16.61 10.70
CA PHE A 280 4.34 17.02 11.73
C PHE A 280 4.04 18.43 12.24
N GLY A 281 4.27 19.46 11.41
CA GLY A 281 4.30 20.86 11.84
C GLY A 281 3.02 21.34 12.53
N ALA A 282 1.85 20.97 12.04
CA ALA A 282 0.56 21.43 12.57
C ALA A 282 0.15 20.72 13.87
N ALA A 283 0.33 19.40 13.95
CA ALA A 283 -0.11 18.63 15.12
C ALA A 283 0.91 18.70 16.26
N GLN A 284 2.21 18.53 15.96
CA GLN A 284 3.23 18.35 16.99
C GLN A 284 3.60 19.64 17.72
N PHE A 285 3.54 20.83 17.06
CA PHE A 285 3.74 22.05 17.83
C PHE A 285 2.53 22.38 18.73
N ALA A 286 1.31 22.03 18.30
CA ALA A 286 0.11 22.17 19.13
C ALA A 286 0.15 21.23 20.34
N GLU A 287 0.60 19.99 20.14
CA GLU A 287 0.81 19.01 21.22
C GLU A 287 1.76 19.54 22.30
N ALA A 288 2.98 19.93 21.93
CA ALA A 288 3.93 20.40 22.92
C ALA A 288 3.54 21.76 23.55
N TYR A 289 2.74 22.60 22.87
CA TYR A 289 2.10 23.75 23.52
C TYR A 289 1.15 23.32 24.65
N ASP A 290 0.28 22.32 24.38
CA ASP A 290 -0.66 21.81 25.37
C ASP A 290 0.07 21.20 26.57
N ASP A 291 1.11 20.39 26.32
CA ASP A 291 1.93 19.74 27.34
C ASP A 291 2.51 20.74 28.34
N ILE A 292 3.06 21.85 27.85
CA ILE A 292 3.76 22.86 28.66
C ILE A 292 2.85 24.00 29.11
N TRP A 293 1.61 24.09 28.59
CA TRP A 293 0.68 25.18 28.86
C TRP A 293 0.61 25.59 30.35
N PRO A 294 0.56 24.66 31.34
CA PRO A 294 0.46 25.02 32.75
C PRO A 294 1.65 25.82 33.30
N THR A 295 2.81 25.83 32.64
CA THR A 295 4.03 26.48 33.15
C THR A 295 4.24 27.90 32.62
N ILE A 296 3.64 28.24 31.48
CA ILE A 296 3.94 29.47 30.72
C ILE A 296 3.72 30.72 31.57
N ASP A 297 2.61 30.77 32.32
CA ASP A 297 2.26 31.95 33.12
C ASP A 297 3.21 32.19 34.31
N GLY A 298 3.85 31.11 34.79
CA GLY A 298 4.83 31.16 35.88
C GLY A 298 6.29 31.30 35.43
N ASP A 299 6.58 31.21 34.13
CA ASP A 299 7.95 31.23 33.61
C ASP A 299 8.51 32.66 33.49
N LEU A 300 9.08 33.15 34.59
CA LEU A 300 9.63 34.50 34.67
C LEU A 300 10.85 34.72 33.76
N ALA A 301 11.61 33.66 33.45
CA ALA A 301 12.78 33.74 32.58
C ALA A 301 12.34 33.96 31.13
N LEU A 302 11.33 33.22 30.68
CA LEU A 302 10.72 33.38 29.36
C LEU A 302 10.06 34.75 29.21
N GLN A 303 9.31 35.19 30.22
CA GLN A 303 8.69 36.52 30.25
C GLN A 303 9.73 37.64 30.11
N LYS A 304 10.87 37.51 30.81
CA LYS A 304 11.98 38.45 30.69
C LYS A 304 12.63 38.42 29.31
N LEU A 305 12.84 37.22 28.73
CA LEU A 305 13.48 37.05 27.42
C LEU A 305 12.69 37.76 26.31
N TYR A 306 11.36 37.67 26.34
CA TYR A 306 10.49 38.24 25.32
C TYR A 306 9.86 39.60 25.70
N GLY A 307 9.99 40.04 26.95
CA GLY A 307 9.38 41.28 27.43
C GLY A 307 7.84 41.24 27.45
N GLN A 308 7.26 40.07 27.69
CA GLN A 308 5.82 39.82 27.67
C GLN A 308 5.39 39.12 28.96
N THR A 309 4.17 39.36 29.45
CA THR A 309 3.58 38.54 30.52
C THR A 309 3.26 37.13 30.00
N GLY A 310 3.06 36.18 30.91
CA GLY A 310 2.59 34.84 30.57
C GLY A 310 1.36 34.82 29.68
N GLU A 311 0.33 35.57 30.08
CA GLU A 311 -0.91 35.71 29.30
C GLU A 311 -0.65 36.30 27.90
N GLN A 312 0.23 37.30 27.79
CA GLN A 312 0.62 37.88 26.50
C GLN A 312 1.38 36.88 25.62
N LEU A 313 2.24 36.04 26.21
CA LEU A 313 2.93 34.97 25.49
C LEU A 313 1.94 33.94 24.95
N ARG A 314 0.98 33.49 25.78
CA ARG A 314 -0.08 32.58 25.35
C ARG A 314 -0.93 33.19 24.26
N ALA A 315 -1.43 34.41 24.45
CA ALA A 315 -2.19 35.13 23.43
C ALA A 315 -1.44 35.24 22.10
N PHE A 316 -0.14 35.51 22.15
CA PHE A 316 0.68 35.58 20.94
C PHE A 316 0.76 34.22 20.24
N ILE A 317 1.06 33.15 20.97
CA ILE A 317 1.19 31.79 20.42
C ILE A 317 -0.14 31.29 19.86
N GLU A 318 -1.23 31.43 20.62
CA GLU A 318 -2.56 30.98 20.22
C GLU A 318 -3.01 31.66 18.92
N ALA A 319 -2.78 32.97 18.75
CA ALA A 319 -3.18 33.71 17.56
C ALA A 319 -2.27 33.48 16.34
N ASN A 320 -0.95 33.44 16.55
CA ASN A 320 0.03 33.44 15.45
C ASN A 320 0.46 32.04 15.03
N TYR A 321 0.20 31.02 15.85
CA TYR A 321 0.42 29.64 15.49
C TYR A 321 -0.89 28.84 15.44
N LEU A 322 -1.62 28.64 16.55
CA LEU A 322 -2.77 27.72 16.55
C LEU A 322 -3.87 28.17 15.57
N GLU A 323 -4.29 29.42 15.66
CA GLU A 323 -5.33 29.98 14.78
C GLU A 323 -4.83 30.13 13.33
N GLU A 324 -3.57 30.52 13.11
CA GLU A 324 -2.96 30.56 11.78
C GLU A 324 -2.85 29.16 11.15
N ALA A 325 -2.56 28.11 11.93
CA ALA A 325 -2.53 26.73 11.46
C ALA A 325 -3.93 26.22 11.12
N ILE A 326 -4.95 26.57 11.91
CA ILE A 326 -6.35 26.28 11.56
C ILE A 326 -6.74 26.96 10.25
N ASP A 327 -6.40 28.24 10.06
CA ASP A 327 -6.63 28.94 8.80
C ASP A 327 -5.85 28.29 7.64
N ALA A 328 -4.58 27.93 7.87
CA ALA A 328 -3.74 27.25 6.89
C ALA A 328 -4.29 25.88 6.47
N TYR A 329 -5.00 25.18 7.38
CA TYR A 329 -5.76 23.99 7.02
C TYR A 329 -6.87 24.33 6.02
N PHE A 330 -7.68 25.35 6.26
CA PHE A 330 -8.77 25.73 5.35
C PHE A 330 -8.27 26.37 4.04
N ASP A 331 -7.05 26.90 4.02
CA ASP A 331 -6.34 27.43 2.85
C ASP A 331 -5.63 26.35 1.99
N ASP A 332 -5.82 25.06 2.27
CA ASP A 332 -5.12 23.95 1.60
C ASP A 332 -3.57 24.02 1.71
N LYS A 333 -3.03 24.63 2.78
CA LYS A 333 -1.59 24.64 3.08
C LYS A 333 -1.18 23.50 4.03
N ILE A 334 -2.14 22.88 4.70
CA ILE A 334 -1.95 21.71 5.58
C ILE A 334 -2.85 20.60 5.03
N ARG A 335 -2.25 19.70 4.25
CA ARG A 335 -2.96 18.62 3.56
C ARG A 335 -1.97 17.52 3.18
N GLY A 336 -2.18 16.33 3.71
CA GLY A 336 -1.36 15.16 3.45
C GLY A 336 -2.16 13.98 2.92
N ASN A 337 -1.61 12.77 3.08
CA ASN A 337 -2.37 11.55 2.86
C ASN A 337 -3.65 11.55 3.72
N TYR A 338 -4.69 10.87 3.26
CA TYR A 338 -5.98 10.92 3.94
C TYR A 338 -5.83 10.51 5.41
N GLY A 339 -6.48 11.27 6.29
CA GLY A 339 -6.41 11.13 7.74
C GLY A 339 -5.43 12.10 8.39
N THR A 340 -4.31 12.45 7.73
CA THR A 340 -3.21 13.20 8.36
C THR A 340 -3.60 14.64 8.69
N HIS A 341 -4.19 15.37 7.76
CA HIS A 341 -4.70 16.72 8.02
C HIS A 341 -5.98 16.70 8.85
N GLN A 342 -6.81 15.66 8.76
CA GLN A 342 -7.92 15.46 9.70
C GLN A 342 -7.39 15.37 11.14
N HIS A 343 -6.36 14.55 11.36
CA HIS A 343 -5.69 14.44 12.65
C HIS A 343 -5.12 15.79 13.11
N ALA A 344 -4.43 16.52 12.22
CA ALA A 344 -3.92 17.86 12.54
C ALA A 344 -5.02 18.83 12.97
N LEU A 345 -6.14 18.90 12.25
CA LEU A 345 -7.27 19.76 12.62
C LEU A 345 -7.91 19.33 13.94
N LEU A 346 -8.08 18.02 14.18
CA LEU A 346 -8.62 17.51 15.45
C LEU A 346 -7.71 17.86 16.63
N THR A 347 -6.38 17.72 16.47
CA THR A 347 -5.40 18.12 17.48
C THR A 347 -5.50 19.62 17.76
N LEU A 348 -5.47 20.46 16.71
CA LEU A 348 -5.62 21.91 16.85
C LEU A 348 -6.95 22.31 17.50
N ALA A 349 -8.06 21.64 17.18
CA ALA A 349 -9.38 21.89 17.77
C ALA A 349 -9.41 21.58 19.27
N VAL A 350 -8.86 20.43 19.68
CA VAL A 350 -8.76 20.05 21.09
C VAL A 350 -7.86 21.04 21.84
N VAL A 351 -6.67 21.31 21.32
CA VAL A 351 -5.70 22.20 21.96
C VAL A 351 -6.21 23.63 22.06
N ARG A 352 -6.83 24.18 21.00
CA ARG A 352 -7.36 25.55 21.01
C ARG A 352 -8.51 25.71 22.00
N GLN A 353 -9.22 24.62 22.34
CA GLN A 353 -10.28 24.51 23.34
C GLN A 353 -11.57 25.33 23.06
N HIS A 354 -11.43 26.61 22.72
CA HIS A 354 -12.53 27.56 22.53
C HIS A 354 -12.73 27.99 21.07
N GLY A 355 -12.15 27.24 20.12
CA GLY A 355 -12.39 27.44 18.69
C GLY A 355 -13.77 26.96 18.24
N ASP A 356 -14.04 27.03 16.93
CA ASP A 356 -15.27 26.54 16.31
C ASP A 356 -15.26 25.00 16.14
N ASN A 357 -15.17 24.30 17.27
CA ASN A 357 -14.97 22.85 17.31
C ASN A 357 -16.12 22.07 16.66
N THR A 358 -17.35 22.61 16.65
CA THR A 358 -18.48 22.02 15.92
C THR A 358 -18.24 22.06 14.42
N ARG A 359 -17.78 23.19 13.86
CA ARG A 359 -17.41 23.27 12.44
C ARG A 359 -16.24 22.35 12.10
N TYR A 360 -15.22 22.29 12.95
CA TYR A 360 -14.03 21.47 12.71
C TYR A 360 -14.36 19.98 12.74
N LEU A 361 -15.18 19.53 13.69
CA LEU A 361 -15.65 18.15 13.73
C LEU A 361 -16.51 17.81 12.52
N ASN A 362 -17.43 18.69 12.12
CA ASN A 362 -18.27 18.49 10.94
C ASN A 362 -17.44 18.40 9.65
N GLU A 363 -16.38 19.20 9.51
CA GLU A 363 -15.45 19.12 8.38
C GLU A 363 -14.77 17.75 8.31
N VAL A 364 -14.33 17.21 9.44
CA VAL A 364 -13.59 15.93 9.49
C VAL A 364 -14.50 14.72 9.33
N VAL A 365 -15.70 14.75 9.89
CA VAL A 365 -16.57 13.56 9.99
C VAL A 365 -17.64 13.55 8.91
N HIS A 366 -18.33 14.67 8.70
CA HIS A 366 -19.62 14.73 8.00
C HIS A 366 -19.56 15.43 6.63
N ARG A 367 -18.41 15.94 6.22
CA ARG A 367 -18.25 16.61 4.93
C ARG A 367 -18.58 15.65 3.78
N ALA A 368 -19.63 15.94 3.02
CA ALA A 368 -20.12 15.05 1.97
C ALA A 368 -19.61 15.40 0.56
N ASP A 369 -18.83 16.48 0.40
CA ASP A 369 -18.47 17.01 -0.91
C ASP A 369 -17.02 17.49 -0.98
N GLY A 370 -16.62 17.83 -2.21
CA GLY A 370 -15.31 18.37 -2.51
C GLY A 370 -14.34 17.29 -2.93
N HIS A 371 -13.06 17.58 -2.73
CA HIS A 371 -11.99 16.66 -3.09
C HIS A 371 -11.93 15.45 -2.14
N PHE A 372 -11.51 14.27 -2.61
CA PHE A 372 -11.51 13.05 -1.77
C PHE A 372 -10.68 13.18 -0.50
N LEU A 373 -9.55 13.88 -0.53
CA LEU A 373 -8.75 14.15 0.67
C LEU A 373 -9.53 14.96 1.73
N ARG A 374 -10.54 15.74 1.34
CA ARG A 374 -11.36 16.58 2.21
C ARG A 374 -12.69 15.95 2.60
N VAL A 375 -13.14 14.90 1.91
CA VAL A 375 -14.39 14.25 2.26
C VAL A 375 -14.31 13.73 3.70
N GLY A 376 -15.42 13.77 4.43
CA GLY A 376 -15.50 13.38 5.82
C GLY A 376 -15.41 11.87 6.00
N MET A 377 -15.01 11.43 7.19
CA MET A 377 -14.82 10.01 7.53
C MET A 377 -16.04 9.13 7.20
N GLU A 378 -17.27 9.62 7.37
CA GLU A 378 -18.49 8.86 7.06
C GLU A 378 -18.58 8.47 5.57
N TYR A 379 -18.18 9.37 4.67
CA TYR A 379 -18.21 9.14 3.23
C TYR A 379 -16.95 8.43 2.76
N ALA A 380 -15.76 8.86 3.23
CA ALA A 380 -14.50 8.24 2.86
C ALA A 380 -14.44 6.75 3.19
N LEU A 381 -14.92 6.35 4.37
CA LEU A 381 -14.95 4.94 4.75
C LEU A 381 -15.90 4.10 3.88
N ASN A 382 -16.73 4.69 3.04
CA ASN A 382 -17.64 3.94 2.17
C ASN A 382 -17.27 4.07 0.68
N ASP A 383 -16.69 5.20 0.25
CA ASP A 383 -16.34 5.47 -1.15
C ASP A 383 -14.84 5.39 -1.45
N LEU A 384 -13.98 5.31 -0.43
CA LEU A 384 -12.52 5.25 -0.56
C LEU A 384 -11.91 4.02 0.11
N VAL A 385 -12.73 3.20 0.75
CA VAL A 385 -12.35 1.95 1.42
C VAL A 385 -13.25 0.84 0.90
N PHE A 386 -12.64 -0.17 0.30
CA PHE A 386 -13.33 -1.35 -0.20
C PHE A 386 -14.06 -2.08 0.94
N ARG A 387 -15.07 -2.87 0.58
CA ARG A 387 -15.96 -3.55 1.55
C ARG A 387 -15.28 -4.56 2.46
N ASP A 388 -14.08 -5.02 2.12
CA ASP A 388 -13.24 -5.88 2.94
C ASP A 388 -12.41 -5.11 3.98
N GLY A 389 -12.41 -3.77 3.91
CA GLY A 389 -11.73 -2.87 4.85
C GLY A 389 -10.43 -2.30 4.32
N ALA A 390 -9.97 -2.70 3.13
CA ALA A 390 -8.78 -2.10 2.52
C ALA A 390 -9.11 -0.74 1.89
N PRO A 391 -8.37 0.33 2.24
CA PRO A 391 -8.37 1.55 1.44
C PRO A 391 -7.86 1.29 0.01
N HIS A 392 -8.01 2.29 -0.84
CA HIS A 392 -7.83 2.17 -2.30
C HIS A 392 -6.37 2.28 -2.79
N GLU A 393 -5.38 2.24 -1.88
CA GLU A 393 -3.95 2.42 -2.17
C GLU A 393 -3.21 1.08 -2.01
N SER A 394 -1.87 1.09 -1.97
CA SER A 394 -1.10 -0.13 -1.64
C SER A 394 -1.18 -0.46 -0.14
N PRO A 395 -0.92 -1.72 0.28
CA PRO A 395 -1.03 -2.14 1.67
C PRO A 395 -0.29 -1.28 2.72
N ASP A 396 0.90 -0.75 2.45
CA ASP A 396 1.60 0.15 3.39
C ASP A 396 0.90 1.52 3.53
N TYR A 397 0.45 2.09 2.41
CA TYR A 397 -0.31 3.35 2.42
C TYR A 397 -1.70 3.17 3.03
N ASN A 398 -2.33 2.03 2.78
CA ASN A 398 -3.57 1.61 3.45
C ASN A 398 -3.41 1.56 4.97
N PHE A 399 -2.30 1.03 5.47
CA PHE A 399 -2.03 1.02 6.91
C PHE A 399 -1.80 2.43 7.49
N ALA A 400 -1.38 3.41 6.69
CA ALA A 400 -1.29 4.80 7.14
C ALA A 400 -2.66 5.37 7.55
N TRP A 401 -3.74 4.98 6.87
CA TRP A 401 -5.11 5.31 7.27
C TRP A 401 -5.44 4.70 8.62
N THR A 402 -5.23 3.40 8.78
CA THR A 402 -5.47 2.66 10.03
C THR A 402 -4.76 3.32 11.20
N ARG A 403 -3.47 3.62 11.02
CA ARG A 403 -2.65 4.31 12.02
C ARG A 403 -3.22 5.67 12.39
N THR A 404 -3.58 6.47 11.39
CA THR A 404 -3.99 7.86 11.63
C THR A 404 -5.35 7.96 12.30
N PHE A 405 -6.30 7.09 11.94
CA PHE A 405 -7.59 7.03 12.62
C PHE A 405 -7.47 6.46 14.04
N ALA A 406 -6.61 5.47 14.26
CA ALA A 406 -6.33 4.95 15.60
C ALA A 406 -5.81 6.08 16.52
N ASN A 407 -4.84 6.87 16.02
CA ASN A 407 -4.30 8.03 16.72
C ASN A 407 -5.33 9.16 16.92
N SER A 408 -6.39 9.21 16.11
CA SER A 408 -7.43 10.25 16.18
C SER A 408 -8.61 9.86 17.08
N ALA A 409 -8.72 8.60 17.50
CA ALA A 409 -9.87 8.11 18.28
C ALA A 409 -10.07 8.89 19.58
N GLY A 410 -9.00 9.11 20.36
CA GLY A 410 -9.07 9.87 21.61
C GLY A 410 -9.37 11.36 21.41
N LEU A 411 -8.96 11.95 20.27
CA LEU A 411 -9.26 13.35 19.92
C LEU A 411 -10.75 13.51 19.56
N LEU A 412 -11.28 12.60 18.75
CA LEU A 412 -12.70 12.56 18.41
C LEU A 412 -13.56 12.42 19.67
N GLN A 413 -13.18 11.52 20.59
CA GLN A 413 -13.88 11.33 21.84
C GLN A 413 -13.92 12.62 22.69
N LYS A 414 -12.80 13.34 22.77
CA LYS A 414 -12.73 14.66 23.46
C LYS A 414 -13.60 15.73 22.81
N LEU A 415 -13.88 15.61 21.52
CA LEU A 415 -14.79 16.47 20.77
C LEU A 415 -16.24 15.94 20.74
N GLY A 416 -16.53 14.86 21.48
CA GLY A 416 -17.87 14.30 21.63
C GLY A 416 -18.30 13.32 20.53
N TYR A 417 -17.36 12.77 19.75
CA TYR A 417 -17.63 11.79 18.71
C TYR A 417 -17.03 10.42 19.01
N ASP A 418 -17.85 9.38 18.94
CA ASP A 418 -17.42 7.99 19.13
C ASP A 418 -17.09 7.36 17.77
N LEU A 419 -15.80 7.14 17.53
CA LEU A 419 -15.28 6.53 16.30
C LEU A 419 -15.83 5.11 16.05
N THR A 420 -16.20 4.36 17.10
CA THR A 420 -16.69 2.98 16.98
C THR A 420 -18.07 2.90 16.32
N THR A 421 -18.78 4.02 16.22
CA THR A 421 -20.07 4.12 15.51
C THR A 421 -19.92 3.98 14.00
N LEU A 422 -18.71 4.18 13.45
CA LEU A 422 -18.43 4.02 12.03
C LEU A 422 -18.23 2.53 11.68
N PRO A 423 -19.13 1.91 10.89
CA PRO A 423 -19.19 0.46 10.76
C PRO A 423 -17.98 -0.16 10.02
N ARG A 424 -17.32 0.59 9.13
CA ARG A 424 -16.13 0.08 8.40
C ARG A 424 -14.83 0.26 9.19
N MET A 425 -14.86 1.00 10.30
CA MET A 425 -13.66 1.31 11.07
C MET A 425 -12.98 0.06 11.64
N ARG A 426 -13.75 -0.91 12.15
CA ARG A 426 -13.19 -2.18 12.64
C ARG A 426 -12.45 -2.95 11.54
N ARG A 427 -13.03 -3.03 10.33
CA ARG A 427 -12.44 -3.75 9.19
C ARG A 427 -11.11 -3.15 8.75
N LEU A 428 -10.94 -1.83 8.90
CA LEU A 428 -9.69 -1.15 8.61
C LEU A 428 -8.52 -1.64 9.50
N PHE A 429 -8.80 -2.07 10.73
CA PHE A 429 -7.81 -2.72 11.60
C PHE A 429 -7.55 -4.19 11.20
N ASP A 430 -8.59 -4.90 10.78
CA ASP A 430 -8.50 -6.32 10.42
C ASP A 430 -7.78 -6.55 9.09
N GLN A 431 -7.82 -5.59 8.16
CA GLN A 431 -7.22 -5.72 6.83
C GLN A 431 -5.75 -6.13 6.88
N SER A 432 -4.92 -5.48 7.70
CA SER A 432 -3.48 -5.78 7.74
C SER A 432 -3.19 -7.18 8.28
N LEU A 433 -4.03 -7.69 9.18
CA LEU A 433 -3.97 -9.08 9.66
C LEU A 433 -4.38 -10.06 8.55
N ASP A 434 -5.36 -9.69 7.74
CA ASP A 434 -5.85 -10.52 6.64
C ASP A 434 -4.82 -10.65 5.49
N PHE A 435 -3.89 -9.70 5.34
CA PHE A 435 -2.75 -9.80 4.41
C PHE A 435 -1.60 -10.68 4.92
N VAL A 436 -1.58 -11.12 6.18
CA VAL A 436 -0.48 -11.93 6.74
C VAL A 436 -0.49 -13.34 6.18
N VAL A 437 0.59 -13.72 5.49
CA VAL A 437 0.81 -15.07 4.95
C VAL A 437 1.91 -15.79 5.72
N THR A 438 1.78 -17.12 5.86
CA THR A 438 2.70 -17.99 6.61
C THR A 438 2.95 -17.57 8.06
N GLY A 439 2.11 -16.68 8.60
CA GLY A 439 2.29 -16.05 9.91
C GLY A 439 3.49 -15.11 10.04
N THR A 440 4.23 -14.83 8.97
CA THR A 440 5.54 -14.15 9.02
C THR A 440 5.78 -13.11 7.93
N HIS A 441 4.97 -13.08 6.87
CA HIS A 441 5.14 -12.17 5.74
C HIS A 441 3.84 -11.48 5.37
N SER A 442 3.94 -10.38 4.63
CA SER A 442 2.82 -9.71 3.97
C SER A 442 3.21 -9.40 2.52
N PRO A 443 2.35 -9.69 1.53
CA PRO A 443 2.65 -9.38 0.14
C PRO A 443 2.99 -7.90 -0.11
N ALA A 444 4.02 -7.67 -0.91
CA ALA A 444 4.58 -6.35 -1.21
C ALA A 444 3.93 -5.72 -2.46
N VAL A 445 2.60 -5.74 -2.54
CA VAL A 445 1.85 -5.22 -3.70
C VAL A 445 1.98 -3.69 -3.78
N GLY A 446 2.21 -3.16 -4.98
CA GLY A 446 2.40 -1.73 -5.22
C GLY A 446 3.59 -1.15 -4.46
N ASP A 447 3.49 0.12 -4.07
CA ASP A 447 4.52 0.80 -3.27
C ASP A 447 4.43 0.31 -1.80
N SER A 448 4.82 -0.95 -1.53
CA SER A 448 4.83 -1.57 -0.20
C SER A 448 6.11 -2.35 0.06
N THR A 449 6.72 -2.14 1.23
CA THR A 449 7.88 -2.88 1.74
C THR A 449 8.99 -3.14 0.70
N ASN A 450 9.52 -4.36 0.60
CA ASN A 450 10.61 -4.76 -0.29
C ASN A 450 10.51 -6.26 -0.64
N VAL A 451 11.47 -6.76 -1.41
CA VAL A 451 11.55 -8.16 -1.88
C VAL A 451 11.62 -9.23 -0.79
N PHE A 452 11.76 -8.86 0.48
CA PHE A 452 11.68 -9.82 1.60
C PHE A 452 10.31 -9.83 2.29
N ALA A 453 9.36 -9.03 1.81
CA ALA A 453 7.95 -9.04 2.22
C ALA A 453 7.71 -9.09 3.74
N PRO A 454 8.35 -8.20 4.55
CA PRO A 454 8.12 -8.17 5.98
C PRO A 454 6.64 -7.88 6.31
N ILE A 455 6.21 -8.22 7.53
CA ILE A 455 4.84 -7.94 8.00
C ILE A 455 4.50 -6.45 7.85
N ILE A 456 3.44 -6.18 7.10
CA ILE A 456 2.82 -4.87 6.98
C ILE A 456 1.94 -4.64 8.21
N GLY A 457 1.96 -3.40 8.70
CA GLY A 457 1.17 -3.02 9.86
C GLY A 457 1.75 -3.46 11.20
N ALA A 458 3.01 -3.90 11.31
CA ALA A 458 3.65 -4.26 12.59
C ALA A 458 3.83 -3.04 13.54
N ASN A 459 2.74 -2.52 14.12
CA ASN A 459 2.69 -1.36 14.99
C ASN A 459 1.89 -1.67 16.27
N PRO A 460 2.57 -1.89 17.40
CA PRO A 460 1.90 -2.21 18.66
C PRO A 460 0.89 -1.16 19.15
N LEU A 461 1.17 0.14 18.98
CA LEU A 461 0.27 1.18 19.49
C LEU A 461 -1.10 1.12 18.81
N VAL A 462 -1.11 0.92 17.49
CA VAL A 462 -2.35 0.82 16.69
C VAL A 462 -3.23 -0.33 17.19
N TYR A 463 -2.66 -1.51 17.42
CA TYR A 463 -3.47 -2.65 17.89
C TYR A 463 -3.79 -2.61 19.39
N GLN A 464 -3.00 -1.90 20.21
CA GLN A 464 -3.40 -1.59 21.58
C GLN A 464 -4.63 -0.69 21.60
N GLN A 465 -4.68 0.32 20.73
CA GLN A 465 -5.85 1.18 20.56
C GLN A 465 -7.04 0.38 19.99
N ALA A 466 -6.82 -0.41 18.94
CA ALA A 466 -7.85 -1.26 18.34
C ALA A 466 -8.47 -2.22 19.37
N PHE A 467 -7.64 -2.88 20.18
CA PHE A 467 -8.11 -3.78 21.23
C PHE A 467 -8.90 -3.05 22.31
N ARG A 468 -8.51 -1.83 22.71
CA ARG A 468 -9.28 -1.02 23.66
C ARG A 468 -10.62 -0.54 23.09
N LEU A 469 -10.70 -0.33 21.78
CA LEU A 469 -11.94 0.10 21.10
C LEU A 469 -12.91 -1.06 20.86
N TYR A 470 -12.42 -2.26 20.55
CA TYR A 470 -13.26 -3.36 20.04
C TYR A 470 -13.17 -4.68 20.81
N GLU A 471 -12.18 -4.84 21.70
CA GLU A 471 -11.92 -6.07 22.47
C GLU A 471 -11.77 -7.33 21.61
N GLU A 472 -11.32 -7.19 20.36
CA GLU A 472 -11.21 -8.29 19.40
C GLU A 472 -10.01 -9.20 19.73
N PRO A 473 -10.22 -10.51 20.01
CA PRO A 473 -9.14 -11.44 20.35
C PRO A 473 -8.01 -11.49 19.32
N ARG A 474 -8.31 -11.37 18.01
CA ARG A 474 -7.27 -11.36 16.97
C ARG A 474 -6.25 -10.22 17.13
N HIS A 475 -6.68 -9.05 17.63
CA HIS A 475 -5.77 -7.91 17.86
C HIS A 475 -4.81 -8.21 19.02
N ALA A 476 -5.28 -8.84 20.10
CA ALA A 476 -4.43 -9.26 21.21
C ALA A 476 -3.44 -10.37 20.81
N VAL A 477 -3.87 -11.31 19.98
CA VAL A 477 -2.98 -12.36 19.42
C VAL A 477 -1.88 -11.74 18.56
N PHE A 478 -2.22 -10.79 17.70
CA PHE A 478 -1.25 -10.09 16.87
C PHE A 478 -0.24 -9.30 17.71
N LEU A 479 -0.69 -8.58 18.74
CA LEU A 479 0.17 -7.87 19.69
C LEU A 479 1.18 -8.78 20.39
N ALA A 480 0.72 -9.93 20.89
CA ALA A 480 1.60 -10.91 21.53
C ALA A 480 2.61 -11.50 20.52
N GLY A 481 2.16 -11.76 19.28
CA GLY A 481 3.02 -12.20 18.19
C GLY A 481 4.10 -11.18 17.79
N LEU A 482 3.85 -9.88 17.99
CA LEU A 482 4.85 -8.81 17.86
C LEU A 482 5.77 -8.69 19.09
N GLY A 483 5.57 -9.49 20.14
CA GLY A 483 6.28 -9.36 21.42
C GLY A 483 5.95 -8.05 22.14
N ALA A 484 4.70 -7.61 22.07
CA ALA A 484 4.21 -6.33 22.60
C ALA A 484 2.93 -6.47 23.46
N ASP A 485 2.76 -7.61 24.11
CA ASP A 485 1.79 -7.86 25.17
C ASP A 485 2.42 -7.67 26.56
N GLY A 486 1.58 -7.60 27.61
CA GLY A 486 2.04 -7.35 28.97
C GLY A 486 2.90 -6.09 29.09
N GLU A 487 3.96 -6.16 29.92
CA GLU A 487 4.90 -5.04 30.07
C GLU A 487 5.75 -4.79 28.81
N ALA A 488 5.91 -5.80 27.94
CA ALA A 488 6.65 -5.63 26.69
C ALA A 488 5.89 -4.72 25.70
N GLY A 489 4.61 -4.45 25.96
CA GLY A 489 3.79 -3.50 25.21
C GLY A 489 4.20 -2.03 25.35
N PHE A 490 5.04 -1.67 26.32
CA PHE A 490 5.62 -0.33 26.41
C PHE A 490 6.70 -0.13 25.33
N LYS A 491 6.28 0.33 24.15
CA LYS A 491 7.14 0.53 22.96
C LYS A 491 7.14 1.98 22.44
N SER A 492 6.30 2.85 23.00
CA SER A 492 6.09 4.24 22.54
C SER A 492 5.69 5.14 23.70
N TYR A 493 5.84 6.47 23.52
CA TYR A 493 5.37 7.47 24.47
C TYR A 493 3.90 7.28 24.84
N ASP A 494 3.02 7.13 23.83
CA ASP A 494 1.58 6.95 24.04
C ASP A 494 1.22 5.69 24.83
N SER A 495 2.01 4.62 24.69
CA SER A 495 1.77 3.38 25.45
C SER A 495 1.92 3.56 26.96
N LEU A 496 2.59 4.62 27.43
CA LEU A 496 2.77 4.91 28.85
C LEU A 496 1.46 5.32 29.54
N PHE A 497 0.53 5.95 28.82
CA PHE A 497 -0.68 6.56 29.39
C PHE A 497 -1.81 5.56 29.68
N SER A 498 -1.58 4.28 29.45
CA SER A 498 -2.55 3.21 29.69
C SER A 498 -1.92 2.05 30.46
N PRO A 499 -2.72 1.25 31.18
CA PRO A 499 -2.26 -0.03 31.70
C PRO A 499 -1.78 -0.97 30.58
N PRO A 500 -0.81 -1.86 30.86
CA PRO A 500 -0.42 -2.89 29.91
C PRO A 500 -1.57 -3.86 29.66
N LEU A 501 -1.71 -4.33 28.42
CA LEU A 501 -2.72 -5.33 28.06
C LEU A 501 -2.25 -6.73 28.48
N ALA A 502 -3.17 -7.53 29.03
CA ALA A 502 -2.85 -8.91 29.40
C ALA A 502 -2.53 -9.76 28.14
N PRO A 503 -1.63 -10.76 28.25
CA PRO A 503 -1.42 -11.72 27.19
C PRO A 503 -2.73 -12.42 26.78
N PRO A 504 -2.91 -12.75 25.49
CA PRO A 504 -4.09 -13.47 25.01
C PRO A 504 -4.10 -14.91 25.55
N ALA A 505 -5.29 -15.47 25.76
CA ALA A 505 -5.45 -16.85 26.24
C ALA A 505 -4.87 -17.89 25.26
N HIS A 506 -4.89 -17.60 23.95
CA HIS A 506 -4.41 -18.46 22.89
C HIS A 506 -3.47 -17.69 21.96
N PRO A 507 -2.18 -17.53 22.32
CA PRO A 507 -1.21 -16.82 21.48
C PRO A 507 -0.91 -17.61 20.19
N ALA A 508 -0.34 -16.90 19.20
CA ALA A 508 0.18 -17.55 18.00
C ALA A 508 1.36 -18.49 18.34
N PRO A 509 1.62 -19.53 17.53
CA PRO A 509 2.81 -20.37 17.69
C PRO A 509 4.12 -19.53 17.62
N PRO A 510 5.21 -19.97 18.28
CA PRO A 510 6.48 -19.24 18.28
C PRO A 510 6.96 -18.88 16.87
N GLY A 511 7.43 -17.65 16.70
CA GLY A 511 7.93 -17.12 15.42
C GLY A 511 6.83 -16.67 14.45
N ARG A 512 5.56 -16.66 14.85
CA ARG A 512 4.43 -16.18 14.03
C ARG A 512 3.69 -15.04 14.72
N VAL A 513 3.14 -14.13 13.92
CA VAL A 513 2.27 -13.04 14.42
C VAL A 513 0.80 -13.44 14.51
N LEU A 514 0.39 -14.49 13.80
CA LEU A 514 -0.96 -15.06 13.82
C LEU A 514 -0.92 -16.60 13.79
N PRO A 515 -1.95 -17.29 14.31
CA PRO A 515 -2.13 -18.73 14.09
C PRO A 515 -2.29 -19.03 12.59
N PRO A 516 -2.07 -20.29 12.16
CA PRO A 516 -2.29 -20.72 10.77
C PRO A 516 -3.63 -20.22 10.22
N GLN A 517 -3.57 -19.53 9.07
CA GLN A 517 -4.75 -19.00 8.37
C GLN A 517 -5.11 -19.91 7.19
N ALA A 518 -6.42 -20.09 6.95
CA ALA A 518 -6.91 -20.74 5.75
C ALA A 518 -6.75 -19.85 4.51
N SER A 519 -6.92 -20.45 3.33
CA SER A 519 -7.08 -19.73 2.07
C SER A 519 -8.20 -18.71 2.18
N ARG A 520 -8.02 -17.51 1.63
CA ARG A 520 -8.97 -16.41 1.77
C ARG A 520 -8.91 -15.41 0.62
N LEU A 521 -10.01 -14.70 0.47
CA LEU A 521 -10.23 -13.69 -0.55
C LEU A 521 -10.45 -12.32 0.09
N LEU A 522 -9.73 -11.31 -0.40
CA LEU A 522 -10.01 -9.90 -0.16
C LEU A 522 -10.65 -9.38 -1.44
N SER A 523 -11.95 -9.63 -1.57
CA SER A 523 -12.67 -9.56 -2.85
C SER A 523 -12.84 -8.12 -3.35
N GLY A 524 -12.97 -7.16 -2.43
CA GLY A 524 -13.12 -5.75 -2.78
C GLY A 524 -11.80 -5.14 -3.25
N TYR A 525 -10.71 -5.41 -2.52
CA TYR A 525 -9.36 -5.02 -2.90
C TYR A 525 -8.83 -5.80 -4.10
N GLY A 526 -9.40 -6.98 -4.38
CA GLY A 526 -9.00 -7.89 -5.44
C GLY A 526 -7.64 -8.54 -5.19
N TYR A 527 -7.51 -9.21 -4.04
CA TYR A 527 -6.35 -10.04 -3.72
C TYR A 527 -6.78 -11.41 -3.18
N ALA A 528 -6.22 -12.48 -3.73
CA ALA A 528 -6.53 -13.84 -3.31
C ALA A 528 -5.31 -14.54 -2.73
N ILE A 529 -5.51 -15.34 -1.68
CA ILE A 529 -4.45 -16.06 -0.99
C ILE A 529 -4.84 -17.53 -0.85
N LEU A 530 -4.03 -18.42 -1.41
CA LEU A 530 -4.13 -19.87 -1.20
C LEU A 530 -3.07 -20.29 -0.18
N ASN A 531 -3.47 -20.91 0.93
CA ASN A 531 -2.56 -21.40 1.99
C ASN A 531 -2.64 -22.91 2.09
N ASN A 532 -1.51 -23.61 2.26
CA ASN A 532 -1.58 -25.01 2.69
C ASN A 532 -2.15 -25.10 4.13
N PRO A 533 -2.63 -26.26 4.60
CA PRO A 533 -3.32 -26.36 5.90
C PRO A 533 -2.47 -25.90 7.09
N ALA A 534 -1.15 -26.13 7.05
CA ALA A 534 -0.23 -25.70 8.10
C ALA A 534 0.17 -24.21 7.99
N ASP A 535 -0.23 -23.54 6.91
CA ASP A 535 0.12 -22.16 6.60
C ASP A 535 1.64 -21.93 6.69
N THR A 536 2.37 -22.75 5.94
CA THR A 536 3.84 -22.74 5.75
C THR A 536 4.22 -22.46 4.29
N ARG A 537 3.26 -22.61 3.37
CA ARG A 537 3.32 -22.27 1.96
C ARG A 537 2.07 -21.50 1.56
N ALA A 538 2.24 -20.37 0.89
CA ALA A 538 1.15 -19.52 0.44
C ALA A 538 1.39 -18.97 -0.96
N LEU A 539 0.32 -18.81 -1.73
CA LEU A 539 0.32 -18.19 -3.05
C LEU A 539 -0.66 -17.02 -3.04
N GLY A 540 -0.16 -15.81 -3.30
CA GLY A 540 -0.96 -14.59 -3.45
C GLY A 540 -1.15 -14.21 -4.92
N LEU A 541 -2.34 -13.79 -5.32
CA LEU A 541 -2.64 -13.31 -6.68
C LEU A 541 -3.38 -11.97 -6.62
N TYR A 542 -2.83 -10.95 -7.27
CA TYR A 542 -3.43 -9.62 -7.37
C TYR A 542 -4.27 -9.47 -8.64
N TYR A 543 -5.50 -8.96 -8.49
CA TYR A 543 -6.44 -8.74 -9.59
C TYR A 543 -7.41 -7.56 -9.37
N GLY A 544 -7.22 -6.75 -8.34
CA GLY A 544 -8.11 -5.63 -8.04
C GLY A 544 -8.04 -4.48 -9.02
N GLU A 545 -8.83 -3.44 -8.78
CA GLU A 545 -8.56 -2.11 -9.31
C GLU A 545 -7.65 -1.38 -8.33
N HIS A 546 -6.83 -0.49 -8.85
CA HIS A 546 -6.01 0.38 -8.02
C HIS A 546 -6.50 1.82 -8.08
N VAL A 547 -6.31 2.61 -7.04
CA VAL A 547 -6.54 4.07 -7.14
C VAL A 547 -5.26 4.82 -6.79
N ASN A 548 -4.71 4.55 -5.60
CA ASN A 548 -3.47 5.07 -4.98
C ASN A 548 -2.23 4.14 -5.20
N HIS A 549 -1.00 4.57 -4.96
CA HIS A 549 0.27 3.83 -4.75
C HIS A 549 0.49 2.45 -5.45
N TYR A 550 0.00 2.30 -6.68
CA TYR A 550 0.02 1.03 -7.42
C TYR A 550 1.11 0.83 -8.48
N HIS A 551 1.26 -0.42 -8.92
CA HIS A 551 2.06 -0.85 -10.08
C HIS A 551 1.17 -1.42 -11.21
N HIS A 552 1.67 -1.50 -12.44
CA HIS A 552 0.94 -2.07 -13.59
C HIS A 552 1.11 -3.59 -13.65
N ASP A 553 0.64 -4.28 -12.61
CA ASP A 553 0.98 -5.67 -12.28
C ASP A 553 -0.25 -6.58 -12.16
N ARG A 554 -1.32 -6.31 -12.93
CA ARG A 554 -2.52 -7.15 -12.90
C ARG A 554 -2.18 -8.61 -13.20
N LEU A 555 -2.77 -9.50 -12.41
CA LEU A 555 -2.52 -10.93 -12.38
C LEU A 555 -1.10 -11.33 -11.95
N ALA A 556 -0.27 -10.43 -11.41
CA ALA A 556 0.98 -10.82 -10.77
C ALA A 556 0.73 -11.64 -9.49
N PHE A 557 1.68 -12.51 -9.17
CA PHE A 557 1.60 -13.40 -8.00
C PHE A 557 2.87 -13.37 -7.16
N ASP A 558 2.70 -13.74 -5.90
CA ASP A 558 3.76 -13.98 -4.91
C ASP A 558 3.65 -15.42 -4.37
N LEU A 559 4.78 -16.11 -4.23
CA LEU A 559 4.90 -17.41 -3.57
C LEU A 559 5.74 -17.28 -2.29
N PHE A 560 5.21 -17.79 -1.18
CA PHE A 560 5.89 -17.86 0.11
C PHE A 560 6.06 -19.32 0.49
N ALA A 561 7.25 -19.72 0.92
CA ALA A 561 7.54 -21.07 1.40
C ALA A 561 8.83 -21.08 2.21
N HIS A 562 9.02 -22.09 3.05
CA HIS A 562 10.26 -22.26 3.84
C HIS A 562 10.63 -21.01 4.68
N GLY A 563 9.63 -20.26 5.13
CA GLY A 563 9.83 -19.04 5.91
C GLY A 563 10.44 -17.88 5.12
N GLN A 564 10.37 -17.90 3.78
CA GLN A 564 10.87 -16.83 2.92
C GLN A 564 9.84 -16.47 1.82
N ALA A 565 9.99 -15.26 1.25
CA ALA A 565 9.33 -14.86 0.02
C ALA A 565 10.13 -15.39 -1.19
N MET A 566 9.53 -16.28 -1.98
CA MET A 566 10.20 -17.03 -3.03
C MET A 566 10.03 -16.43 -4.43
N THR A 567 8.97 -15.65 -4.67
CA THR A 567 8.77 -14.89 -5.93
C THR A 567 8.21 -13.51 -5.60
N PRO A 568 8.97 -12.67 -4.88
CA PRO A 568 8.43 -11.47 -4.26
C PRO A 568 8.22 -10.31 -5.25
N SER A 569 7.12 -9.57 -5.16
CA SER A 569 7.04 -8.23 -5.72
C SER A 569 8.27 -7.39 -5.33
N LEU A 570 8.70 -6.50 -6.22
CA LEU A 570 9.88 -5.65 -5.99
C LEU A 570 9.68 -4.67 -4.82
N GLY A 571 8.42 -4.33 -4.52
CA GLY A 571 8.04 -3.43 -3.44
C GLY A 571 8.36 -1.96 -3.73
N TYR A 572 8.69 -1.21 -2.68
CA TYR A 572 8.75 0.25 -2.73
C TYR A 572 9.93 0.80 -3.57
N PRO A 573 9.72 1.83 -4.41
CA PRO A 573 10.77 2.38 -5.29
C PRO A 573 11.89 3.21 -4.59
N ASP A 574 12.99 3.43 -5.30
CA ASP A 574 14.16 4.23 -4.85
C ASP A 574 13.83 5.68 -4.49
N ALA A 575 12.82 6.24 -5.13
CA ALA A 575 12.41 7.62 -4.97
C ALA A 575 10.89 7.73 -5.05
N MET A 576 10.41 8.92 -4.76
CA MET A 576 8.99 9.26 -4.76
C MET A 576 8.89 10.68 -5.33
N ASN A 577 9.06 10.81 -6.64
CA ASN A 577 8.73 12.05 -7.35
C ASN A 577 8.55 11.75 -8.83
N ASP A 578 7.66 12.53 -9.45
CA ASP A 578 7.31 12.40 -10.86
C ASP A 578 8.49 12.62 -11.84
N PHE A 579 9.61 13.18 -11.35
CA PHE A 579 10.79 13.50 -12.14
C PHE A 579 11.84 12.38 -12.15
N ASN A 580 11.64 11.30 -11.37
CA ASN A 580 12.53 10.14 -11.37
C ASN A 580 12.04 9.07 -12.35
N ALA A 581 12.75 8.93 -13.46
CA ALA A 581 12.43 7.96 -14.52
C ALA A 581 12.34 6.51 -14.01
N GLY A 582 13.19 6.10 -13.05
CA GLY A 582 13.25 4.71 -12.59
C GLY A 582 11.94 4.20 -11.98
N ILE A 583 11.15 5.08 -11.37
CA ILE A 583 9.84 4.73 -10.80
C ILE A 583 8.90 4.23 -11.89
N PHE A 584 8.77 4.99 -12.98
CA PHE A 584 7.79 4.74 -14.04
C PHE A 584 8.29 3.81 -15.14
N THR A 585 9.59 3.80 -15.37
CA THR A 585 10.22 2.97 -16.39
C THR A 585 10.61 1.59 -15.88
N TRP A 586 10.66 1.37 -14.55
CA TRP A 586 10.98 0.08 -13.96
C TRP A 586 9.98 -0.35 -12.89
N SER A 587 9.98 0.28 -11.71
CA SER A 587 9.24 -0.23 -10.53
C SER A 587 7.75 -0.43 -10.81
N LYS A 588 7.12 0.47 -11.58
CA LYS A 588 5.69 0.38 -11.95
C LYS A 588 5.44 -0.36 -13.28
N ALA A 589 6.46 -0.77 -14.03
CA ALA A 589 6.30 -1.38 -15.35
C ALA A 589 5.82 -2.84 -15.24
N THR A 590 5.03 -3.31 -16.20
CA THR A 590 4.47 -4.68 -16.16
C THR A 590 5.56 -5.76 -16.22
N ILE A 591 6.62 -5.54 -17.01
CA ILE A 591 7.68 -6.54 -17.21
C ILE A 591 8.48 -6.86 -15.94
N SER A 592 8.51 -5.97 -14.95
CA SER A 592 9.23 -6.17 -13.69
C SER A 592 8.48 -7.09 -12.72
N HIS A 593 7.26 -7.53 -13.06
CA HIS A 593 6.40 -8.34 -12.21
C HIS A 593 6.21 -9.74 -12.81
N ASN A 594 5.85 -10.72 -11.96
CA ASN A 594 5.55 -12.09 -12.37
C ASN A 594 4.23 -12.20 -13.15
N THR A 595 4.13 -11.60 -14.34
CA THR A 595 2.92 -11.55 -15.19
C THR A 595 3.29 -11.46 -16.68
N VAL A 596 2.31 -11.24 -17.57
CA VAL A 596 2.55 -11.13 -19.03
C VAL A 596 2.52 -9.68 -19.51
N THR A 597 3.54 -9.30 -20.29
CA THR A 597 3.56 -8.04 -21.04
C THR A 597 3.10 -8.29 -22.49
N VAL A 598 2.28 -7.41 -23.04
CA VAL A 598 1.76 -7.49 -24.42
C VAL A 598 2.28 -6.32 -25.25
N ASP A 599 2.78 -6.61 -26.44
CA ASP A 599 3.30 -5.63 -27.41
C ASP A 599 4.38 -4.67 -26.86
N ALA A 600 5.18 -5.15 -25.90
CA ALA A 600 6.22 -4.37 -25.24
C ALA A 600 5.72 -3.02 -24.68
N ARG A 601 4.52 -3.00 -24.11
CA ARG A 601 3.97 -1.85 -23.38
C ARG A 601 3.55 -2.26 -21.98
N ARG A 602 3.60 -1.34 -21.01
CA ARG A 602 2.92 -1.57 -19.72
C ARG A 602 1.41 -1.77 -19.94
N GLN A 603 0.72 -2.41 -18.99
CA GLN A 603 -0.74 -2.44 -18.95
C GLN A 603 -1.30 -1.01 -19.02
N GLU A 604 -2.19 -0.76 -19.98
CA GLU A 604 -2.63 0.60 -20.32
C GLU A 604 -3.75 1.07 -19.39
N ALA A 605 -4.67 0.15 -19.04
CA ALA A 605 -5.83 0.43 -18.20
C ALA A 605 -5.74 -0.28 -16.85
N ASN A 606 -6.72 0.04 -16.00
CA ASN A 606 -6.77 -0.43 -14.62
C ASN A 606 -8.17 -0.98 -14.20
N PRO A 607 -8.81 -1.87 -14.98
CA PRO A 607 -10.09 -2.45 -14.60
C PRO A 607 -9.94 -3.55 -13.53
N THR A 608 -10.96 -3.77 -12.70
CA THR A 608 -11.01 -4.95 -11.82
C THR A 608 -10.98 -6.25 -12.63
N GLY A 609 -10.29 -7.25 -12.11
CA GLY A 609 -10.38 -8.63 -12.57
C GLY A 609 -11.67 -9.30 -12.10
N THR A 610 -12.09 -10.32 -12.84
CA THR A 610 -13.28 -11.13 -12.57
C THR A 610 -12.87 -12.53 -12.11
N LEU A 611 -13.23 -12.87 -10.88
CA LEU A 611 -12.97 -14.20 -10.31
C LEU A 611 -13.89 -15.24 -10.93
N ARG A 612 -13.32 -16.26 -11.58
CA ARG A 612 -14.08 -17.40 -12.13
C ARG A 612 -14.41 -18.43 -11.05
N PHE A 613 -13.39 -18.79 -10.27
CA PHE A 613 -13.53 -19.62 -9.07
C PHE A 613 -12.34 -19.42 -8.13
N PHE A 614 -12.58 -19.71 -6.85
CA PHE A 614 -11.58 -19.81 -5.80
C PHE A 614 -11.94 -21.02 -4.94
N SER A 615 -11.12 -22.06 -5.01
CA SER A 615 -11.44 -23.39 -4.49
C SER A 615 -10.36 -23.87 -3.53
N ASP A 616 -10.75 -24.03 -2.28
CA ASP A 616 -9.90 -24.50 -1.19
C ASP A 616 -10.21 -25.97 -0.87
N GLY A 617 -9.27 -26.87 -1.17
CA GLY A 617 -9.33 -28.29 -0.82
C GLY A 617 -8.20 -28.67 0.15
N PRO A 618 -8.29 -29.81 0.85
CA PRO A 618 -7.34 -30.19 1.89
C PRO A 618 -5.90 -30.30 1.37
N ALA A 619 -5.71 -30.86 0.17
CA ALA A 619 -4.39 -31.03 -0.46
C ALA A 619 -4.23 -30.29 -1.79
N ILE A 620 -5.31 -29.84 -2.42
CA ILE A 620 -5.27 -29.22 -3.75
C ILE A 620 -6.15 -27.98 -3.71
N ARG A 621 -5.62 -26.88 -4.21
CA ARG A 621 -6.26 -25.56 -4.25
C ARG A 621 -6.11 -24.97 -5.62
N ALA A 622 -7.12 -24.24 -6.08
CA ALA A 622 -7.09 -23.63 -7.39
C ALA A 622 -7.81 -22.28 -7.42
N ILE A 623 -7.29 -21.38 -8.25
CA ILE A 623 -7.88 -20.08 -8.53
C ILE A 623 -7.82 -19.81 -10.03
N SER A 624 -8.86 -19.19 -10.58
CA SER A 624 -8.84 -18.65 -11.94
C SER A 624 -9.47 -17.27 -11.99
N VAL A 625 -8.77 -16.33 -12.63
CA VAL A 625 -9.17 -14.92 -12.74
C VAL A 625 -9.00 -14.44 -14.18
N ASP A 626 -10.05 -13.82 -14.70
CA ASP A 626 -10.04 -13.04 -15.93
C ASP A 626 -9.66 -11.58 -15.59
N ALA A 627 -8.82 -10.92 -16.38
CA ALA A 627 -8.59 -9.47 -16.23
C ALA A 627 -8.77 -8.73 -17.57
N PRO A 628 -10.00 -8.68 -18.08
CA PRO A 628 -10.31 -8.06 -19.36
C PRO A 628 -9.96 -6.57 -19.34
N GLY A 629 -9.48 -6.04 -20.46
CA GLY A 629 -9.17 -4.62 -20.60
C GLY A 629 -7.84 -4.18 -20.00
N SER A 630 -7.09 -5.06 -19.31
CA SER A 630 -5.70 -4.75 -18.87
C SER A 630 -4.82 -4.31 -20.05
N TYR A 631 -5.05 -4.93 -21.21
CA TYR A 631 -4.56 -4.53 -22.52
C TYR A 631 -5.77 -4.41 -23.46
N PRO A 632 -6.03 -3.25 -24.08
CA PRO A 632 -7.19 -3.07 -24.95
C PRO A 632 -7.24 -4.01 -26.16
N GLN A 633 -6.07 -4.48 -26.62
CA GLN A 633 -5.92 -5.36 -27.76
C GLN A 633 -6.10 -6.86 -27.45
N THR A 634 -6.33 -7.24 -26.18
CA THR A 634 -6.51 -8.65 -25.79
C THR A 634 -7.98 -9.01 -25.64
N THR A 635 -8.36 -10.18 -26.16
CA THR A 635 -9.67 -10.80 -25.90
C THR A 635 -9.62 -11.74 -24.69
N THR A 636 -8.44 -12.27 -24.39
CA THR A 636 -8.19 -13.11 -23.21
C THR A 636 -6.91 -12.62 -22.53
N TYR A 637 -7.00 -12.40 -21.22
CA TYR A 637 -5.87 -12.18 -20.33
C TYR A 637 -6.25 -12.81 -18.99
N ARG A 638 -5.98 -14.11 -18.87
CA ARG A 638 -6.48 -15.00 -17.80
C ARG A 638 -5.34 -15.75 -17.16
N ARG A 639 -5.38 -15.88 -15.83
CA ARG A 639 -4.46 -16.72 -15.08
C ARG A 639 -5.20 -17.75 -14.25
N THR A 640 -4.74 -18.99 -14.31
CA THR A 640 -5.19 -20.10 -13.47
C THR A 640 -4.00 -20.70 -12.74
N MET A 641 -4.07 -20.78 -11.41
CA MET A 641 -3.00 -21.35 -10.59
C MET A 641 -3.53 -22.50 -9.74
N VAL A 642 -2.78 -23.60 -9.70
CA VAL A 642 -3.12 -24.83 -8.98
C VAL A 642 -2.00 -25.18 -8.01
N MET A 643 -2.31 -25.15 -6.72
CA MET A 643 -1.37 -25.50 -5.64
C MET A 643 -1.64 -26.93 -5.17
N VAL A 644 -0.60 -27.77 -5.19
CA VAL A 644 -0.67 -29.20 -4.89
C VAL A 644 0.25 -29.54 -3.72
N ASP A 645 -0.34 -30.01 -2.63
CA ASP A 645 0.38 -30.52 -1.47
C ASP A 645 0.68 -32.01 -1.63
N LEU A 646 1.89 -32.41 -1.23
CA LEU A 646 2.29 -33.81 -1.17
C LEU A 646 1.88 -34.42 0.18
N PRO A 647 1.54 -35.71 0.24
CA PRO A 647 1.30 -36.39 1.51
C PRO A 647 2.53 -36.27 2.43
N PRO A 648 2.33 -35.95 3.72
CA PRO A 648 3.44 -35.80 4.65
C PRO A 648 4.30 -37.09 4.67
N ALA A 649 5.61 -36.91 4.75
CA ALA A 649 6.58 -37.99 4.95
C ALA A 649 7.25 -37.80 6.30
N ALA A 650 7.31 -38.86 7.11
CA ALA A 650 7.89 -38.80 8.45
C ALA A 650 9.35 -38.29 8.38
N GLY A 651 9.64 -37.23 9.14
CA GLY A 651 10.97 -36.62 9.20
C GLY A 651 11.35 -35.74 7.99
N GLN A 652 10.42 -35.46 7.07
CA GLN A 652 10.64 -34.50 5.97
C GLN A 652 9.80 -33.24 6.14
N PRO A 653 10.30 -32.06 5.68
CA PRO A 653 9.50 -30.85 5.63
C PRO A 653 8.30 -31.04 4.69
N GLU A 654 7.22 -30.29 4.90
CA GLU A 654 6.07 -30.30 4.00
C GLU A 654 6.50 -29.93 2.57
N GLN A 655 6.08 -30.75 1.61
CA GLN A 655 6.37 -30.56 0.19
C GLN A 655 5.10 -30.17 -0.55
N GLY A 656 5.27 -29.41 -1.63
CA GLY A 656 4.20 -29.02 -2.53
C GLY A 656 4.72 -28.09 -3.61
N TYR A 657 3.97 -28.00 -4.70
CA TYR A 657 4.32 -27.19 -5.85
C TYR A 657 3.09 -26.47 -6.39
N VAL A 658 3.33 -25.50 -7.28
CA VAL A 658 2.29 -24.75 -7.98
C VAL A 658 2.43 -24.99 -9.48
N VAL A 659 1.32 -25.21 -10.16
CA VAL A 659 1.23 -25.16 -11.63
C VAL A 659 0.50 -23.89 -12.01
N ASP A 660 1.12 -23.08 -12.86
CA ASP A 660 0.60 -21.80 -13.33
C ASP A 660 0.30 -21.89 -14.83
N PHE A 661 -0.89 -21.46 -15.21
CA PHE A 661 -1.38 -21.35 -16.57
C PHE A 661 -1.75 -19.90 -16.86
N PHE A 662 -1.17 -19.31 -17.90
CA PHE A 662 -1.50 -17.96 -18.35
C PHE A 662 -1.97 -17.98 -19.80
N ASP A 663 -3.26 -17.74 -20.01
CA ASP A 663 -3.86 -17.66 -21.34
C ASP A 663 -3.92 -16.20 -21.81
N VAL A 664 -3.35 -15.93 -22.99
CA VAL A 664 -3.38 -14.61 -23.63
C VAL A 664 -3.76 -14.76 -25.10
N ALA A 665 -4.77 -14.01 -25.52
CA ALA A 665 -5.21 -13.93 -26.92
C ALA A 665 -5.34 -12.47 -27.35
N GLY A 666 -4.75 -12.11 -28.49
CA GLY A 666 -4.61 -10.73 -28.98
C GLY A 666 -3.15 -10.28 -29.05
N GLY A 667 -2.89 -9.08 -29.54
CA GLY A 667 -1.52 -8.55 -29.71
C GLY A 667 -0.61 -9.38 -30.63
N HIS A 668 0.65 -8.97 -30.74
CA HIS A 668 1.64 -9.55 -31.66
C HIS A 668 2.94 -9.98 -30.96
N GLN A 669 3.16 -9.53 -29.72
CA GLN A 669 4.23 -10.00 -28.87
C GLN A 669 3.73 -10.27 -27.45
N HIS A 670 4.04 -11.45 -26.92
CA HIS A 670 3.77 -11.84 -25.54
C HIS A 670 5.08 -12.13 -24.81
N ASP A 671 5.30 -11.46 -23.69
CA ASP A 671 6.45 -11.64 -22.81
C ASP A 671 5.99 -12.11 -21.44
N TYR A 672 6.14 -13.41 -21.17
CA TYR A 672 5.86 -13.98 -19.87
C TYR A 672 7.09 -13.85 -18.97
N SER A 673 7.01 -12.94 -18.00
CA SER A 673 8.09 -12.62 -17.08
C SER A 673 7.92 -13.37 -15.77
N LEU A 674 8.99 -14.02 -15.32
CA LEU A 674 9.08 -14.68 -14.02
C LEU A 674 10.43 -14.40 -13.39
N HIS A 675 10.48 -14.30 -12.08
CA HIS A 675 11.73 -14.29 -11.34
C HIS A 675 11.59 -15.02 -9.99
N GLY A 676 12.73 -15.46 -9.45
CA GLY A 676 12.82 -16.03 -8.11
C GLY A 676 13.10 -14.97 -7.04
N PRO A 677 13.57 -15.38 -5.86
CA PRO A 677 14.01 -14.47 -4.82
C PRO A 677 15.40 -13.88 -5.14
N PRO A 678 15.84 -12.85 -4.40
CA PRO A 678 17.24 -12.45 -4.37
C PRO A 678 18.12 -13.62 -3.88
N GLY A 679 19.29 -13.78 -4.49
CA GLY A 679 20.27 -14.79 -4.10
C GLY A 679 20.89 -15.53 -5.28
N ASP A 680 21.29 -16.77 -5.03
CA ASP A 680 22.03 -17.57 -6.01
C ASP A 680 21.12 -18.10 -7.12
N PHE A 681 21.63 -18.08 -8.34
CA PHE A 681 20.95 -18.60 -9.52
C PHE A 681 21.78 -19.70 -10.20
N SER A 682 21.14 -20.79 -10.61
CA SER A 682 21.78 -21.82 -11.40
C SER A 682 20.84 -22.53 -12.38
N LEU A 683 21.42 -23.02 -13.46
CA LEU A 683 20.76 -23.89 -14.45
C LEU A 683 21.20 -25.34 -14.25
N PRO A 684 20.39 -26.34 -14.62
CA PRO A 684 20.84 -27.73 -14.64
C PRO A 684 22.09 -27.94 -15.51
N PRO A 685 22.86 -28.99 -15.23
CA PRO A 685 23.96 -29.41 -16.09
C PRO A 685 23.49 -29.64 -17.54
N GLY A 686 24.31 -29.25 -18.51
CA GLY A 686 24.03 -29.42 -19.94
C GLY A 686 23.36 -28.21 -20.61
N VAL A 687 22.73 -27.32 -19.84
CA VAL A 687 22.12 -26.09 -20.37
C VAL A 687 23.21 -25.14 -20.87
N THR A 688 23.19 -24.82 -22.16
CA THR A 688 24.17 -23.89 -22.75
C THR A 688 23.53 -22.57 -23.12
N LEU A 689 24.04 -21.48 -22.52
CA LEU A 689 23.64 -20.12 -22.85
C LEU A 689 24.50 -19.53 -23.96
N ASN A 690 23.93 -18.57 -24.70
CA ASN A 690 24.73 -17.63 -25.47
C ASN A 690 25.51 -16.69 -24.54
N ARG A 691 26.53 -16.04 -25.09
CA ARG A 691 27.20 -14.93 -24.38
C ARG A 691 26.17 -13.84 -24.09
N PRO A 692 26.27 -13.15 -22.93
CA PRO A 692 25.44 -11.98 -22.67
C PRO A 692 25.51 -10.99 -23.83
N ALA A 693 24.34 -10.59 -24.34
CA ALA A 693 24.23 -9.56 -25.35
C ALA A 693 24.72 -8.22 -24.79
N LYS A 694 25.18 -7.33 -25.68
CA LYS A 694 25.43 -5.94 -25.31
C LYS A 694 24.10 -5.23 -25.03
N GLY A 695 24.13 -4.11 -24.30
CA GLY A 695 22.93 -3.31 -24.04
C GLY A 695 21.94 -4.00 -23.11
N THR A 696 20.66 -3.95 -23.47
CA THR A 696 19.53 -4.39 -22.64
C THR A 696 18.54 -5.23 -23.47
N LEU A 697 17.44 -5.70 -22.87
CA LEU A 697 16.37 -6.41 -23.60
C LEU A 697 15.70 -5.52 -24.67
N ALA A 698 15.80 -4.20 -24.52
CA ALA A 698 15.34 -3.23 -25.52
C ALA A 698 16.20 -3.24 -26.80
N GLY A 699 17.44 -3.73 -26.72
CA GLY A 699 18.33 -3.90 -27.86
C GLY A 699 19.80 -3.64 -27.52
N GLU A 700 20.68 -4.07 -28.42
CA GLU A 700 22.13 -4.03 -28.20
C GLU A 700 22.75 -2.63 -28.05
N LYS A 701 22.01 -1.60 -28.48
CA LYS A 701 22.43 -0.20 -28.47
C LYS A 701 21.76 0.65 -27.38
N VAL A 702 20.84 0.07 -26.62
CA VAL A 702 20.12 0.77 -25.56
C VAL A 702 20.88 0.58 -24.25
N ALA A 703 21.33 1.69 -23.66
CA ALA A 703 22.02 1.67 -22.37
C ALA A 703 21.04 1.36 -21.23
N LEU A 704 21.57 0.87 -20.09
CA LEU A 704 20.76 0.60 -18.90
C LEU A 704 20.03 1.86 -18.45
N GLY A 705 18.69 1.80 -18.37
CA GLY A 705 17.81 2.90 -17.98
C GLY A 705 17.58 3.97 -19.07
N GLU A 706 18.12 3.81 -20.28
CA GLU A 706 17.85 4.72 -21.40
C GLU A 706 16.41 4.60 -21.88
N VAL A 707 15.67 5.71 -21.85
CA VAL A 707 14.30 5.79 -22.37
C VAL A 707 14.36 5.80 -23.90
N TYR A 708 14.06 4.66 -24.51
CA TYR A 708 14.24 4.42 -25.95
C TYR A 708 12.93 4.39 -26.74
N ASP A 709 11.80 4.18 -26.05
CA ASP A 709 10.45 3.94 -26.59
C ASP A 709 9.47 5.09 -26.29
N ASP A 710 9.97 6.21 -25.76
CA ASP A 710 9.22 7.46 -25.60
C ASP A 710 10.10 8.65 -26.07
N PRO A 711 9.88 9.17 -27.30
CA PRO A 711 10.69 10.25 -27.85
C PRO A 711 10.64 11.56 -27.05
N VAL A 712 9.55 11.82 -26.34
CA VAL A 712 9.40 13.06 -25.56
C VAL A 712 10.22 12.96 -24.28
N ARG A 713 10.05 11.85 -23.54
CA ARG A 713 10.72 11.64 -22.25
C ARG A 713 12.15 11.16 -22.38
N GLY A 714 12.51 10.57 -23.52
CA GLY A 714 13.88 10.17 -23.88
C GLY A 714 14.75 11.29 -24.41
N ALA A 715 14.21 12.51 -24.61
CA ALA A 715 15.02 13.65 -25.02
C ALA A 715 16.07 14.01 -23.95
N LYS A 716 17.30 14.29 -24.38
CA LYS A 716 18.45 14.53 -23.48
C LYS A 716 18.25 15.71 -22.52
N ASP A 717 17.45 16.69 -22.93
CA ASP A 717 17.12 17.91 -22.20
C ASP A 717 15.72 17.88 -21.57
N PHE A 718 15.04 16.72 -21.56
CA PHE A 718 13.76 16.55 -20.88
C PHE A 718 13.91 16.81 -19.37
N LYS A 719 13.04 17.65 -18.82
CA LYS A 719 13.00 18.03 -17.39
C LYS A 719 11.62 17.87 -16.75
N GLY A 720 10.65 17.35 -17.50
CA GLY A 720 9.27 17.20 -17.06
C GLY A 720 9.01 15.87 -16.33
N SER A 721 7.72 15.58 -16.13
CA SER A 721 7.27 14.36 -15.44
C SER A 721 7.34 13.10 -16.31
N PHE A 722 7.84 12.01 -15.72
CA PHE A 722 7.84 10.64 -16.28
C PHE A 722 6.53 9.87 -16.01
N ARG A 723 5.56 10.48 -15.32
CA ARG A 723 4.31 9.84 -14.90
C ARG A 723 3.51 9.19 -16.02
N TYR A 724 3.54 9.76 -17.22
CA TYR A 724 2.80 9.25 -18.37
C TYR A 724 3.65 8.39 -19.31
N TYR A 725 4.78 7.88 -18.84
CA TYR A 725 5.53 6.88 -19.58
C TYR A 725 4.69 5.59 -19.74
N GLU A 726 4.61 5.07 -20.96
CA GLU A 726 3.80 3.91 -21.35
C GLU A 726 4.63 2.78 -22.00
N GLY A 727 5.95 2.92 -21.98
CA GLY A 727 6.86 1.99 -22.63
C GLY A 727 6.99 0.65 -21.91
N SER A 728 7.96 -0.13 -22.38
CA SER A 728 8.14 -1.54 -22.06
C SER A 728 8.77 -1.79 -20.68
N GLY A 729 9.72 -0.96 -20.29
CA GLY A 729 10.65 -1.21 -19.17
C GLY A 729 11.82 -2.13 -19.52
N PHE A 730 11.95 -2.57 -20.78
CA PHE A 730 13.00 -3.51 -21.22
C PHE A 730 14.42 -2.97 -21.09
N GLN A 731 14.59 -1.65 -21.01
CA GLN A 731 15.87 -0.97 -20.80
C GLN A 731 16.49 -1.23 -19.41
N HIS A 732 15.79 -1.89 -18.49
CA HIS A 732 16.30 -2.23 -17.16
C HIS A 732 16.76 -3.69 -17.04
N LEU A 733 16.53 -4.49 -18.07
CA LEU A 733 16.92 -5.89 -18.15
C LEU A 733 18.22 -6.01 -18.95
N PHE A 734 19.33 -6.27 -18.28
CA PHE A 734 20.67 -6.35 -18.87
C PHE A 734 21.26 -7.75 -18.75
N ASN A 735 22.48 -7.95 -19.28
CA ASN A 735 23.12 -9.27 -19.39
C ASN A 735 22.21 -10.31 -20.08
N VAL A 736 21.50 -9.89 -21.14
CA VAL A 736 20.49 -10.73 -21.79
C VAL A 736 21.13 -11.94 -22.45
N GLN A 737 20.62 -13.14 -22.15
CA GLN A 737 21.10 -14.40 -22.69
C GLN A 737 19.94 -15.23 -23.24
N THR A 738 20.16 -15.91 -24.37
CA THR A 738 19.22 -16.91 -24.91
C THR A 738 19.77 -18.31 -24.66
N ILE A 739 18.89 -19.27 -24.37
CA ILE A 739 19.25 -20.69 -24.35
C ILE A 739 19.53 -21.17 -25.80
N LYS A 740 20.58 -21.97 -26.02
CA LYS A 740 20.95 -22.47 -27.36
C LYS A 740 19.93 -23.49 -27.89
N ARG A 741 19.82 -23.54 -29.23
CA ARG A 741 18.87 -24.37 -29.99
C ARG A 741 18.99 -25.86 -29.62
N GLY A 742 17.89 -26.48 -29.19
CA GLY A 742 17.81 -27.91 -28.84
C GLY A 742 17.16 -28.19 -27.48
N GLU A 743 17.14 -27.20 -26.58
CA GLU A 743 16.50 -27.28 -25.28
C GLU A 743 15.14 -26.56 -25.32
N SER A 744 14.07 -27.28 -24.99
CA SER A 744 12.70 -26.77 -25.07
C SER A 744 12.08 -26.48 -23.69
N LEU A 745 12.79 -26.75 -22.60
CA LEU A 745 12.30 -26.58 -21.22
C LEU A 745 13.22 -25.63 -20.46
N PHE A 746 12.67 -24.54 -19.91
CA PHE A 746 13.41 -23.76 -18.92
C PHE A 746 13.41 -24.51 -17.61
N VAL A 747 14.56 -24.72 -16.98
CA VAL A 747 14.64 -25.13 -15.57
C VAL A 747 15.62 -24.18 -14.88
N ALA A 748 15.13 -23.38 -13.96
CA ALA A 748 15.93 -22.48 -13.14
C ALA A 748 15.90 -22.94 -11.70
N ASN A 749 17.03 -22.83 -11.01
CA ASN A 749 17.10 -23.01 -9.57
C ASN A 749 17.55 -21.71 -8.94
N TYR A 750 16.85 -21.33 -7.88
CA TYR A 750 17.17 -20.20 -7.02
C TYR A 750 17.44 -20.69 -5.61
N ALA A 751 18.39 -20.08 -4.91
CA ALA A 751 18.54 -20.20 -3.46
C ALA A 751 18.44 -18.80 -2.84
N HIS A 752 17.57 -18.66 -1.84
CA HIS A 752 17.29 -17.38 -1.21
C HIS A 752 18.51 -16.88 -0.42
N GLU A 753 18.87 -15.59 -0.54
CA GLU A 753 20.08 -15.06 0.10
C GLU A 753 20.03 -15.09 1.65
N LYS A 754 18.84 -14.90 2.25
CA LYS A 754 18.66 -14.94 3.71
C LYS A 754 18.63 -16.36 4.29
N ASP A 755 18.34 -17.36 3.45
CA ASP A 755 18.31 -18.77 3.84
C ASP A 755 18.61 -19.64 2.61
N PRO A 756 19.85 -20.11 2.42
CA PRO A 756 20.23 -20.94 1.28
C PRO A 756 19.51 -22.30 1.22
N SER A 757 18.83 -22.70 2.30
CA SER A 757 17.98 -23.90 2.34
C SER A 757 16.58 -23.64 1.79
N ALA A 758 16.12 -22.40 1.72
CA ALA A 758 14.92 -21.99 1.02
C ALA A 758 15.23 -21.85 -0.48
N ARG A 759 14.86 -22.87 -1.26
CA ARG A 759 15.16 -22.94 -2.69
C ARG A 759 13.89 -22.98 -3.51
N LEU A 760 13.96 -22.46 -4.73
CA LEU A 760 12.88 -22.50 -5.70
C LEU A 760 13.38 -23.04 -7.02
N ARG A 761 12.69 -24.05 -7.55
CA ARG A 761 12.87 -24.47 -8.94
C ARG A 761 11.67 -24.02 -9.76
N ILE A 762 11.94 -23.31 -10.87
CA ILE A 762 10.92 -22.91 -11.85
C ILE A 762 11.14 -23.70 -13.12
N ARG A 763 10.10 -24.37 -13.61
CA ARG A 763 10.09 -25.07 -14.91
C ARG A 763 9.13 -24.36 -15.86
N ILE A 764 9.58 -23.86 -17.00
CA ILE A 764 8.68 -23.30 -18.05
C ILE A 764 8.54 -24.31 -19.17
N LEU A 765 7.33 -24.80 -19.39
CA LEU A 765 7.03 -25.82 -20.39
C LEU A 765 7.09 -25.24 -21.82
N PRO A 766 7.54 -26.04 -22.81
CA PRO A 766 7.60 -25.60 -24.19
C PRO A 766 6.23 -25.33 -24.80
N GLN A 767 6.19 -24.34 -25.69
CA GLN A 767 5.13 -24.17 -26.68
C GLN A 767 5.72 -23.71 -28.02
N PRO A 768 5.04 -23.94 -29.16
CA PRO A 768 5.53 -23.53 -30.47
C PRO A 768 5.82 -22.02 -30.58
N GLY A 769 6.98 -21.68 -31.14
CA GLY A 769 7.42 -20.28 -31.32
C GLY A 769 7.90 -19.58 -30.05
N GLN A 770 8.04 -20.29 -28.92
CA GLN A 770 8.55 -19.73 -27.67
C GLN A 770 10.08 -19.60 -27.69
N GLN A 771 10.55 -18.37 -27.46
CA GLN A 771 11.94 -18.06 -27.16
C GLN A 771 12.13 -17.95 -25.65
N LEU A 772 13.21 -18.52 -25.12
CA LEU A 772 13.57 -18.46 -23.71
C LEU A 772 14.77 -17.53 -23.50
N LEU A 773 14.57 -16.54 -22.64
CA LEU A 773 15.50 -15.47 -22.34
C LEU A 773 15.81 -15.43 -20.84
N LEU A 774 17.05 -15.07 -20.54
CA LEU A 774 17.53 -14.72 -19.21
C LEU A 774 17.98 -13.27 -19.22
N ALA A 775 17.73 -12.55 -18.13
CA ALA A 775 18.26 -11.23 -17.91
C ALA A 775 18.51 -10.99 -16.43
N ASP A 776 19.39 -10.06 -16.13
CA ASP A 776 19.58 -9.50 -14.80
C ASP A 776 18.84 -8.16 -14.71
N ALA A 777 18.26 -7.86 -13.55
CA ALA A 777 17.81 -6.52 -13.22
C ALA A 777 18.01 -6.23 -11.73
N HIS A 778 18.20 -4.95 -11.41
CA HIS A 778 18.21 -4.49 -10.03
C HIS A 778 16.78 -4.44 -9.48
N VAL A 779 16.58 -4.73 -8.20
CA VAL A 779 15.30 -4.41 -7.54
C VAL A 779 15.11 -2.90 -7.60
N SER A 780 16.07 -2.16 -7.04
CA SER A 780 16.07 -0.70 -7.01
C SER A 780 17.51 -0.20 -6.80
N PRO A 781 18.16 0.43 -7.80
CA PRO A 781 19.62 0.62 -7.84
C PRO A 781 20.24 1.36 -6.64
N VAL A 782 19.47 2.10 -5.83
CA VAL A 782 19.95 2.84 -4.66
C VAL A 782 19.61 2.17 -3.33
N LYS A 783 18.32 1.91 -3.06
CA LYS A 783 17.85 1.41 -1.76
C LYS A 783 17.91 -0.11 -1.64
N HIS A 784 17.71 -0.81 -2.76
CA HIS A 784 17.61 -2.27 -2.83
C HIS A 784 18.52 -2.77 -3.96
N PRO A 785 19.85 -2.77 -3.72
CA PRO A 785 20.84 -3.08 -4.76
C PRO A 785 20.84 -4.56 -5.17
N GLU A 786 20.01 -5.40 -4.53
CA GLU A 786 19.83 -6.79 -4.85
C GLU A 786 19.61 -6.98 -6.36
N LEU A 787 20.32 -7.95 -6.93
CA LEU A 787 20.20 -8.33 -8.32
C LEU A 787 19.30 -9.57 -8.41
N ILE A 788 18.30 -9.51 -9.28
CA ILE A 788 17.39 -10.62 -9.54
C ILE A 788 17.61 -11.12 -10.96
N LYS A 789 17.68 -12.45 -11.10
CA LYS A 789 17.68 -13.13 -12.40
C LYS A 789 16.22 -13.33 -12.85
N TYR A 790 15.90 -12.82 -14.03
CA TYR A 790 14.61 -12.94 -14.69
C TYR A 790 14.63 -14.06 -15.75
N LEU A 791 13.54 -14.80 -15.80
CA LEU A 791 13.20 -15.79 -16.82
C LEU A 791 12.09 -15.19 -17.68
N ILE A 792 12.34 -15.03 -18.97
CA ILE A 792 11.36 -14.44 -19.89
C ILE A 792 11.07 -15.44 -21.01
N ALA A 793 9.82 -15.86 -21.14
CA ALA A 793 9.34 -16.63 -22.26
C ALA A 793 8.62 -15.71 -23.25
N ARG A 794 9.25 -15.46 -24.40
CA ARG A 794 8.76 -14.56 -25.45
C ARG A 794 8.13 -15.34 -26.59
N ARG A 795 7.00 -14.86 -27.10
CA ARG A 795 6.42 -15.25 -28.40
C ARG A 795 6.16 -14.03 -29.24
N THR A 796 6.42 -14.13 -30.53
CA THR A 796 6.15 -13.08 -31.51
C THR A 796 5.39 -13.67 -32.69
N GLY A 797 4.42 -12.92 -33.20
CA GLY A 797 3.62 -13.23 -34.37
C GLY A 797 3.88 -12.25 -35.50
N PRO A 798 3.52 -12.61 -36.75
CA PRO A 798 3.42 -11.65 -37.85
C PRO A 798 2.44 -10.51 -37.50
N ALA A 799 2.66 -9.31 -38.02
CA ALA A 799 1.86 -8.11 -37.71
C ALA A 799 0.38 -8.17 -38.17
N ASP A 800 0.01 -9.16 -38.97
CA ASP A 800 -1.34 -9.37 -39.50
C ASP A 800 -2.12 -10.49 -38.79
N GLN A 801 -1.52 -11.16 -37.79
CA GLN A 801 -2.13 -12.29 -37.08
C GLN A 801 -1.95 -12.14 -35.57
N PRO A 802 -3.06 -11.97 -34.81
CA PRO A 802 -2.98 -11.90 -33.36
C PRO A 802 -2.46 -13.22 -32.79
N LEU A 803 -1.70 -13.13 -31.70
CA LEU A 803 -1.16 -14.30 -31.01
C LEU A 803 -2.18 -14.92 -30.06
N GLU A 804 -2.14 -16.24 -29.96
CA GLU A 804 -2.71 -17.00 -28.84
C GLU A 804 -1.58 -17.75 -28.14
N SER A 805 -1.35 -17.46 -26.86
CA SER A 805 -0.37 -18.11 -25.99
C SER A 805 -1.06 -18.79 -24.82
N THR A 806 -0.55 -19.95 -24.42
CA THR A 806 -0.77 -20.46 -23.06
C THR A 806 0.59 -20.75 -22.45
N PHE A 807 1.06 -19.87 -21.59
CA PHE A 807 2.30 -20.10 -20.83
C PHE A 807 2.00 -21.04 -19.68
N ILE A 808 2.88 -22.02 -19.46
CA ILE A 808 2.73 -22.97 -18.35
C ILE A 808 4.04 -23.08 -17.59
N SER A 809 3.99 -22.90 -16.27
CA SER A 809 5.13 -23.11 -15.40
C SER A 809 4.82 -23.97 -14.17
N VAL A 810 5.82 -24.71 -13.70
CA VAL A 810 5.77 -25.45 -12.43
C VAL A 810 6.77 -24.82 -11.45
N LEU A 811 6.26 -24.35 -10.33
CA LEU A 811 7.03 -23.74 -9.23
C LEU A 811 7.15 -24.74 -8.08
N GLU A 812 8.37 -25.16 -7.82
CA GLU A 812 8.72 -26.16 -6.81
C GLU A 812 9.57 -25.48 -5.73
N PRO A 813 8.99 -24.97 -4.64
CA PRO A 813 9.75 -24.61 -3.45
C PRO A 813 10.24 -25.89 -2.77
N TYR A 814 11.53 -25.94 -2.39
CA TYR A 814 12.12 -27.10 -1.75
C TYR A 814 13.24 -26.73 -0.78
N SER A 815 13.58 -27.66 0.10
CA SER A 815 14.79 -27.64 0.93
C SER A 815 15.59 -28.91 0.71
N GLY A 816 16.91 -28.78 0.62
CA GLY A 816 17.79 -29.90 0.27
C GLY A 816 17.71 -30.27 -1.22
N GLN A 817 16.97 -31.33 -1.54
CA GLN A 817 16.84 -31.88 -2.89
C GLN A 817 15.47 -31.60 -3.51
N PRO A 818 15.41 -31.26 -4.81
CA PRO A 818 14.15 -31.21 -5.56
C PRO A 818 13.47 -32.59 -5.61
N PHE A 819 12.14 -32.60 -5.51
CA PHE A 819 11.29 -33.79 -5.50
C PHE A 819 10.44 -33.94 -6.79
N VAL A 820 10.34 -32.93 -7.65
CA VAL A 820 9.74 -33.04 -8.99
C VAL A 820 10.81 -33.52 -9.98
N ASN A 821 10.67 -34.76 -10.43
CA ASN A 821 11.57 -35.38 -11.42
C ASN A 821 11.35 -34.78 -12.81
N SER A 822 10.09 -34.70 -13.25
CA SER A 822 9.73 -34.15 -14.56
C SER A 822 8.35 -33.52 -14.54
N ALA A 823 8.14 -32.56 -15.44
CA ALA A 823 6.84 -32.01 -15.78
C ALA A 823 6.76 -31.95 -17.30
N THR A 824 5.69 -32.50 -17.88
CA THR A 824 5.51 -32.55 -19.34
C THR A 824 4.09 -32.18 -19.73
N SER A 825 3.97 -31.41 -20.81
CA SER A 825 2.69 -31.17 -21.45
C SER A 825 2.28 -32.39 -22.27
N LEU A 826 1.03 -32.84 -22.10
CA LEU A 826 0.47 -33.94 -22.87
C LEU A 826 -0.37 -33.39 -24.03
N PRO A 827 -0.34 -34.02 -25.22
CA PRO A 827 -1.24 -33.68 -26.32
C PRO A 827 -2.70 -33.89 -25.91
N VAL A 828 -3.55 -32.90 -26.17
CA VAL A 828 -5.01 -33.01 -26.01
C VAL A 828 -5.63 -32.91 -27.40
N ALA A 829 -6.19 -34.01 -27.89
CA ALA A 829 -6.73 -34.07 -29.24
C ALA A 829 -8.11 -33.40 -29.34
N GLY A 830 -8.31 -32.57 -30.37
CA GLY A 830 -9.64 -32.12 -30.80
C GLY A 830 -10.28 -30.99 -29.97
N LEU A 831 -9.57 -30.39 -29.01
CA LEU A 831 -10.10 -29.33 -28.15
C LEU A 831 -9.10 -28.17 -28.04
N ALA A 832 -9.38 -27.08 -28.75
CA ALA A 832 -8.64 -25.83 -28.62
C ALA A 832 -8.75 -25.31 -27.16
N GLY A 833 -7.68 -24.71 -26.65
CA GLY A 833 -7.69 -24.10 -25.31
C GLY A 833 -7.57 -25.04 -24.10
N THR A 834 -7.45 -26.35 -24.28
CA THR A 834 -7.18 -27.31 -23.17
C THR A 834 -5.69 -27.63 -23.05
N ARG A 835 -5.19 -27.73 -21.81
CA ARG A 835 -3.82 -28.14 -21.48
C ARG A 835 -3.84 -29.25 -20.43
N ALA A 836 -2.97 -30.23 -20.62
CA ALA A 836 -2.74 -31.31 -19.68
C ALA A 836 -1.26 -31.33 -19.30
N VAL A 837 -0.96 -31.37 -18.01
CA VAL A 837 0.40 -31.40 -17.45
C VAL A 837 0.54 -32.64 -16.59
N LEU A 838 1.51 -33.49 -16.91
CA LEU A 838 1.89 -34.64 -16.08
C LEU A 838 3.13 -34.28 -15.26
N VAL A 839 2.99 -34.25 -13.94
CA VAL A 839 4.09 -34.00 -13.00
C VAL A 839 4.47 -35.33 -12.35
N SER A 840 5.71 -35.78 -12.58
CA SER A 840 6.25 -37.00 -11.97
C SER A 840 7.20 -36.66 -10.83
N ARG A 841 7.04 -37.33 -9.69
CA ARG A 841 7.81 -37.09 -8.46
C ARG A 841 8.91 -38.13 -8.25
N ALA A 842 9.89 -37.80 -7.42
CA ALA A 842 10.88 -38.74 -6.92
C ALA A 842 10.19 -39.87 -6.14
N THR A 843 10.57 -41.11 -6.43
CA THR A 843 10.13 -42.30 -5.68
C THR A 843 10.66 -42.19 -4.25
N ASP A 844 9.78 -42.02 -3.26
CA ASP A 844 10.11 -42.30 -1.86
C ASP A 844 9.82 -43.80 -1.56
N ALA A 845 9.91 -44.20 -0.29
CA ALA A 845 9.62 -45.58 0.13
C ALA A 845 8.18 -46.06 -0.18
N ARG A 846 7.29 -45.18 -0.69
CA ARG A 846 5.90 -45.44 -1.07
C ARG A 846 5.68 -45.60 -2.58
N GLY A 847 6.72 -45.51 -3.41
CA GLY A 847 6.59 -45.59 -4.88
C GLY A 847 6.39 -44.23 -5.57
N GLY A 848 6.54 -44.20 -6.89
CA GLY A 848 6.58 -42.99 -7.72
C GLY A 848 5.19 -42.48 -8.09
N THR A 849 4.62 -41.60 -7.26
CA THR A 849 3.33 -40.98 -7.59
C THR A 849 3.47 -39.90 -8.67
N ARG A 850 2.44 -39.79 -9.52
CA ARG A 850 2.35 -38.79 -10.60
C ARG A 850 1.06 -38.02 -10.49
N ASP A 851 1.08 -36.73 -10.79
CA ASP A 851 -0.11 -35.89 -10.80
C ASP A 851 -0.43 -35.49 -12.25
N LEU A 852 -1.65 -35.77 -12.70
CA LEU A 852 -2.19 -35.22 -13.94
C LEU A 852 -3.02 -33.99 -13.60
N ILE A 853 -2.60 -32.82 -14.09
CA ILE A 853 -3.31 -31.55 -13.94
C ILE A 853 -3.90 -31.17 -15.30
N LEU A 854 -5.20 -30.96 -15.33
CA LEU A 854 -5.94 -30.46 -16.48
C LEU A 854 -6.34 -29.01 -16.22
N HIS A 855 -6.05 -28.14 -17.18
CA HIS A 855 -6.54 -26.77 -17.28
C HIS A 855 -7.33 -26.65 -18.57
N ARG A 856 -8.58 -26.21 -18.48
CA ARG A 856 -9.52 -26.19 -19.59
C ARG A 856 -10.17 -24.81 -19.69
N THR A 857 -10.41 -24.38 -20.92
CA THR A 857 -11.19 -23.17 -21.22
C THR A 857 -12.59 -23.50 -21.78
N GLU A 858 -12.78 -24.59 -22.55
CA GLU A 858 -14.10 -24.99 -23.10
C GLU A 858 -14.26 -26.53 -23.35
N GLY A 859 -15.51 -27.02 -23.49
CA GLY A 859 -15.86 -28.40 -23.91
C GLY A 859 -15.70 -29.54 -22.89
N ILE A 860 -16.10 -30.77 -23.24
CA ILE A 860 -15.73 -31.99 -22.49
C ILE A 860 -14.32 -32.39 -22.91
N THR A 861 -13.44 -32.64 -21.95
CA THR A 861 -12.07 -33.08 -22.22
C THR A 861 -11.90 -34.57 -21.94
N ARG A 862 -11.33 -35.31 -22.90
CA ARG A 862 -10.82 -36.66 -22.70
C ARG A 862 -9.31 -36.70 -22.94
N VAL A 863 -8.51 -36.95 -21.91
CA VAL A 863 -7.04 -37.03 -22.01
C VAL A 863 -6.59 -38.47 -21.85
N ALA A 864 -5.89 -38.98 -22.87
CA ALA A 864 -5.24 -40.28 -22.80
C ALA A 864 -3.91 -40.16 -22.04
N LEU A 865 -3.66 -41.10 -21.15
CA LEU A 865 -2.41 -41.24 -20.42
C LEU A 865 -1.68 -42.53 -20.86
N PRO A 866 -0.36 -42.49 -21.10
CA PRO A 866 0.39 -43.69 -21.41
C PRO A 866 0.27 -44.75 -20.30
N GLY A 867 -0.34 -45.89 -20.62
CA GLY A 867 -0.50 -47.03 -19.70
C GLY A 867 -1.52 -46.83 -18.57
N ALA A 868 -2.40 -45.83 -18.67
CA ALA A 868 -3.50 -45.60 -17.73
C ALA A 868 -4.84 -45.42 -18.47
N GLU A 869 -5.94 -45.59 -17.74
CA GLU A 869 -7.27 -45.26 -18.25
C GLU A 869 -7.37 -43.75 -18.58
N PRO A 870 -8.08 -43.35 -19.64
CA PRO A 870 -8.25 -41.94 -19.96
C PRO A 870 -9.06 -41.24 -18.87
N ILE A 871 -8.71 -39.99 -18.60
CA ILE A 871 -9.53 -39.10 -17.78
C ILE A 871 -10.55 -38.38 -18.68
N GLU A 872 -11.79 -38.29 -18.21
CA GLU A 872 -12.86 -37.54 -18.86
C GLU A 872 -13.50 -36.58 -17.85
N THR A 873 -13.59 -35.30 -18.19
CA THR A 873 -14.15 -34.26 -17.30
C THR A 873 -14.58 -33.02 -18.08
N ASP A 874 -15.53 -32.28 -17.51
CA ASP A 874 -15.95 -30.94 -17.92
C ASP A 874 -15.47 -29.85 -16.94
N ALA A 875 -14.60 -30.17 -15.98
CA ALA A 875 -14.07 -29.20 -15.02
C ALA A 875 -13.12 -28.20 -15.68
N GLU A 876 -13.12 -26.94 -15.24
CA GLU A 876 -12.10 -25.96 -15.65
C GLU A 876 -10.71 -26.36 -15.12
N VAL A 877 -10.65 -26.89 -13.89
CA VAL A 877 -9.44 -27.51 -13.32
C VAL A 877 -9.77 -28.88 -12.75
N ALA A 878 -8.96 -29.87 -13.12
CA ALA A 878 -8.96 -31.20 -12.51
C ALA A 878 -7.54 -31.65 -12.20
N VAL A 879 -7.35 -32.31 -11.07
CA VAL A 879 -6.07 -32.90 -10.65
C VAL A 879 -6.32 -34.33 -10.21
N VAL A 880 -5.58 -35.28 -10.77
CA VAL A 880 -5.61 -36.69 -10.35
C VAL A 880 -4.20 -37.14 -9.99
N THR A 881 -4.01 -37.56 -8.75
CA THR A 881 -2.79 -38.24 -8.31
C THR A 881 -2.93 -39.73 -8.60
N LEU A 882 -1.92 -40.30 -9.27
CA LEU A 882 -1.81 -41.70 -9.66
C LEU A 882 -0.67 -42.37 -8.89
N ASP A 883 -0.86 -43.65 -8.54
CA ASP A 883 0.21 -44.52 -8.04
C ASP A 883 1.05 -45.13 -9.19
N ASP A 884 2.04 -45.95 -8.82
CA ASP A 884 2.91 -46.65 -9.78
C ASP A 884 2.13 -47.59 -10.73
N ALA A 885 0.97 -48.09 -10.29
CA ALA A 885 0.06 -48.92 -11.07
C ALA A 885 -0.92 -48.10 -11.92
N ASN A 886 -0.70 -46.78 -12.04
CA ASN A 886 -1.55 -45.86 -12.77
C ASN A 886 -3.00 -45.79 -12.24
N GLN A 887 -3.23 -46.19 -10.99
CA GLN A 887 -4.55 -46.11 -10.38
C GLN A 887 -4.70 -44.79 -9.61
N PRO A 888 -5.88 -44.15 -9.67
CA PRO A 888 -6.13 -42.93 -8.92
C PRO A 888 -6.06 -43.19 -7.42
N VAL A 889 -5.32 -42.33 -6.70
CA VAL A 889 -5.24 -42.31 -5.23
C VAL A 889 -5.82 -41.04 -4.64
N ARG A 890 -5.77 -39.92 -5.37
CA ARG A 890 -6.43 -38.67 -5.02
C ARG A 890 -7.01 -38.02 -6.26
N ALA A 891 -8.12 -37.32 -6.13
CA ALA A 891 -8.69 -36.51 -7.19
C ALA A 891 -9.26 -35.21 -6.64
N PHE A 892 -9.15 -34.15 -7.42
CA PHE A 892 -9.75 -32.85 -7.18
C PHE A 892 -10.32 -32.33 -8.49
N PHE A 893 -11.50 -31.72 -8.48
CA PHE A 893 -11.92 -30.89 -9.59
C PHE A 893 -12.80 -29.74 -9.13
N THR A 894 -12.83 -28.67 -9.94
CA THR A 894 -13.67 -27.50 -9.66
C THR A 894 -14.21 -26.86 -10.94
N ALA A 895 -15.34 -26.15 -10.80
CA ALA A 895 -16.04 -25.51 -11.91
C ALA A 895 -16.36 -26.50 -13.06
N GLY A 896 -16.92 -27.65 -12.69
CA GLY A 896 -17.43 -28.69 -13.59
C GLY A 896 -18.42 -29.57 -12.87
N THR A 897 -19.05 -30.51 -13.58
CA THR A 897 -20.05 -31.41 -13.03
C THR A 897 -19.55 -32.84 -12.84
N TYR A 898 -18.45 -33.25 -13.48
CA TYR A 898 -17.94 -34.62 -13.31
C TYR A 898 -16.45 -34.81 -13.57
N LEU A 899 -15.90 -35.89 -13.03
CA LEU A 899 -14.58 -36.45 -13.35
C LEU A 899 -14.65 -37.98 -13.37
N ARG A 900 -14.19 -38.59 -14.46
CA ARG A 900 -14.15 -40.04 -14.66
C ARG A 900 -12.76 -40.53 -15.02
N MET A 901 -12.31 -41.61 -14.40
CA MET A 901 -11.08 -42.33 -14.76
C MET A 901 -11.16 -43.78 -14.26
N GLY A 902 -11.24 -44.75 -15.19
CA GLY A 902 -11.44 -46.16 -14.84
C GLY A 902 -12.73 -46.37 -14.02
N GLN A 903 -12.60 -46.89 -12.80
CA GLN A 903 -13.73 -47.06 -11.86
C GLN A 903 -14.08 -45.80 -11.06
N LEU A 904 -13.21 -44.78 -11.07
CA LEU A 904 -13.49 -43.51 -10.41
C LEU A 904 -14.52 -42.73 -11.23
N ASN A 905 -15.66 -42.40 -10.62
CA ASN A 905 -16.71 -41.58 -11.21
C ASN A 905 -17.23 -40.61 -10.13
N LEU A 906 -16.75 -39.36 -10.20
CA LEU A 906 -17.12 -38.30 -9.29
C LEU A 906 -18.06 -37.34 -10.00
N THR A 907 -19.11 -36.90 -9.31
CA THR A 907 -20.09 -35.93 -9.82
C THR A 907 -20.32 -34.82 -8.83
N ALA A 908 -20.62 -33.62 -9.32
CA ALA A 908 -20.93 -32.46 -8.52
C ALA A 908 -21.93 -31.55 -9.24
N ALA A 909 -22.58 -30.68 -8.49
CA ALA A 909 -23.38 -29.59 -9.04
C ALA A 909 -22.95 -28.28 -8.38
N ALA A 910 -22.93 -27.20 -9.15
CA ALA A 910 -22.84 -25.87 -8.58
C ALA A 910 -24.15 -25.55 -7.83
N VAL A 911 -24.07 -24.69 -6.82
CA VAL A 911 -25.28 -24.13 -6.20
C VAL A 911 -25.65 -22.87 -6.96
N THR A 912 -26.80 -22.89 -7.65
CA THR A 912 -27.29 -21.74 -8.41
C THR A 912 -28.69 -21.32 -7.96
N GLY A 913 -28.97 -20.03 -8.06
CA GLY A 913 -30.24 -19.44 -7.67
C GLY A 913 -30.29 -17.94 -7.89
N GLU A 914 -31.26 -17.29 -7.23
CA GLU A 914 -31.48 -15.84 -7.27
C GLU A 914 -31.54 -15.26 -5.87
N VAL A 915 -31.01 -14.04 -5.71
CA VAL A 915 -31.15 -13.27 -4.48
C VAL A 915 -32.62 -12.91 -4.26
N SER A 916 -33.23 -13.45 -3.20
CA SER A 916 -34.62 -13.22 -2.80
C SER A 916 -34.75 -12.09 -1.76
N SER A 917 -33.71 -11.86 -0.95
CA SER A 917 -33.69 -10.81 0.07
C SER A 917 -32.28 -10.37 0.43
N VAL A 918 -32.13 -9.12 0.87
CA VAL A 918 -30.85 -8.52 1.27
C VAL A 918 -31.02 -7.77 2.58
N ASN A 919 -30.18 -8.09 3.56
CA ASN A 919 -30.02 -7.30 4.78
C ASN A 919 -28.56 -6.83 4.87
N ALA A 920 -28.31 -5.66 4.29
CA ALA A 920 -26.96 -5.09 4.21
C ALA A 920 -26.35 -4.77 5.58
N GLN A 921 -27.18 -4.39 6.57
CA GLN A 921 -26.70 -4.10 7.93
C GLN A 921 -26.09 -5.33 8.61
N LYS A 922 -26.62 -6.52 8.31
CA LYS A 922 -26.16 -7.79 8.87
C LYS A 922 -25.27 -8.59 7.91
N ALA A 923 -24.97 -8.04 6.73
CA ALA A 923 -24.29 -8.76 5.65
C ALA A 923 -24.97 -10.10 5.29
N MET A 924 -26.31 -10.14 5.30
CA MET A 924 -27.09 -11.36 5.07
C MET A 924 -27.90 -11.32 3.78
N LEU A 925 -28.04 -12.47 3.14
CA LEU A 925 -28.74 -12.69 1.88
C LEU A 925 -29.69 -13.89 1.99
N GLY A 926 -30.88 -13.78 1.43
CA GLY A 926 -31.73 -14.93 1.11
C GLY A 926 -31.56 -15.31 -0.35
N ILE A 927 -31.48 -16.60 -0.63
CA ILE A 927 -31.33 -17.15 -1.98
C ILE A 927 -32.43 -18.16 -2.24
N ARG A 928 -33.19 -17.92 -3.31
CA ARG A 928 -34.09 -18.91 -3.88
C ARG A 928 -33.29 -19.78 -4.84
N LEU A 929 -33.15 -21.06 -4.51
CA LEU A 929 -32.45 -22.03 -5.36
C LEU A 929 -33.22 -22.27 -6.66
N ASP A 930 -32.49 -22.48 -7.75
CA ASP A 930 -33.12 -22.90 -9.00
C ASP A 930 -33.79 -24.28 -8.84
N PRO A 931 -34.87 -24.58 -9.60
CA PRO A 931 -35.55 -25.89 -9.51
C PRO A 931 -34.65 -27.10 -9.76
N THR A 932 -33.57 -26.92 -10.53
CA THR A 932 -32.59 -27.96 -10.86
C THR A 932 -31.44 -28.06 -9.85
N THR A 933 -31.32 -27.11 -8.93
CA THR A 933 -30.25 -27.07 -7.93
C THR A 933 -30.62 -27.94 -6.74
N PRO A 934 -29.88 -29.03 -6.45
CA PRO A 934 -30.12 -29.82 -5.25
C PRO A 934 -29.92 -28.97 -4.00
N ALA A 935 -30.73 -29.20 -2.96
CA ALA A 935 -30.54 -28.54 -1.67
C ALA A 935 -29.13 -28.85 -1.13
N PRO A 936 -28.25 -27.85 -0.94
CA PRO A 936 -26.89 -28.07 -0.48
C PRO A 936 -26.89 -28.35 1.03
N ASP A 937 -25.87 -29.07 1.51
CA ASP A 937 -25.54 -29.08 2.93
C ASP A 937 -24.90 -27.73 3.31
N PRO A 938 -25.54 -26.88 4.13
CA PRO A 938 -25.02 -25.56 4.46
C PRO A 938 -23.64 -25.58 5.11
N ALA A 939 -23.30 -26.62 5.86
CA ALA A 939 -21.99 -26.73 6.51
C ALA A 939 -20.84 -26.79 5.49
N THR A 940 -21.10 -27.35 4.31
CA THR A 940 -20.11 -27.47 3.23
C THR A 940 -19.90 -26.18 2.43
N LEU A 941 -20.70 -25.14 2.70
CA LEU A 941 -20.63 -23.85 2.01
C LEU A 941 -19.76 -22.82 2.74
N ILE A 942 -19.53 -22.99 4.04
CA ILE A 942 -18.75 -22.05 4.86
C ILE A 942 -17.32 -21.98 4.34
N GLY A 943 -16.80 -20.77 4.14
CA GLY A 943 -15.48 -20.50 3.57
C GLY A 943 -15.41 -20.55 2.04
N ARG A 944 -16.45 -21.05 1.36
CA ARG A 944 -16.51 -21.06 -0.12
C ARG A 944 -16.90 -19.68 -0.66
N THR A 945 -16.65 -19.51 -1.96
CA THR A 945 -16.92 -18.26 -2.68
C THR A 945 -18.27 -18.31 -3.35
N LEU A 946 -19.12 -17.34 -3.02
CA LEU A 946 -20.36 -16.99 -3.70
C LEU A 946 -20.04 -16.01 -4.82
N ARG A 947 -20.29 -16.37 -6.07
CA ARG A 947 -20.29 -15.42 -7.20
C ARG A 947 -21.67 -14.84 -7.38
N VAL A 948 -21.75 -13.55 -7.63
CA VAL A 948 -22.98 -12.80 -7.91
C VAL A 948 -22.81 -12.13 -9.27
N GLU A 949 -23.84 -12.17 -10.10
CA GLU A 949 -23.81 -11.53 -11.41
C GLU A 949 -25.17 -10.98 -11.84
N ASN A 950 -25.10 -9.89 -12.59
CA ASN A 950 -26.22 -9.37 -13.37
C ASN A 950 -25.71 -8.83 -14.72
N ALA A 951 -26.58 -8.20 -15.49
CA ALA A 951 -26.23 -7.73 -16.83
C ALA A 951 -25.15 -6.62 -16.86
N LEU A 952 -24.84 -6.01 -15.71
CA LEU A 952 -23.94 -4.85 -15.61
C LEU A 952 -22.66 -5.15 -14.82
N HIS A 953 -22.66 -6.16 -13.96
CA HIS A 953 -21.52 -6.43 -13.08
C HIS A 953 -21.44 -7.88 -12.61
N GLN A 954 -20.23 -8.29 -12.22
CA GLN A 954 -19.95 -9.56 -11.54
C GLN A 954 -19.12 -9.32 -10.29
N ASP A 955 -19.34 -10.14 -9.27
CA ASP A 955 -18.68 -10.01 -7.98
C ASP A 955 -18.54 -11.33 -7.23
N ALA A 956 -17.78 -11.32 -6.14
CA ALA A 956 -17.52 -12.48 -5.31
C ALA A 956 -17.50 -12.17 -3.80
N PHE A 957 -18.07 -13.05 -3.00
CA PHE A 957 -18.10 -12.95 -1.54
C PHE A 957 -17.68 -14.27 -0.89
N THR A 958 -16.93 -14.21 0.21
CA THR A 958 -16.72 -15.40 1.05
C THR A 958 -17.91 -15.64 1.97
N ILE A 959 -18.42 -16.88 1.99
CA ILE A 959 -19.53 -17.28 2.85
C ILE A 959 -19.01 -17.49 4.28
N ARG A 960 -19.55 -16.72 5.23
CA ARG A 960 -19.21 -16.81 6.66
C ARG A 960 -20.12 -17.79 7.39
N SER A 961 -21.40 -17.79 7.09
CA SER A 961 -22.38 -18.75 7.62
C SER A 961 -23.45 -19.05 6.58
N ALA A 962 -24.06 -20.23 6.68
CA ALA A 962 -25.10 -20.69 5.76
C ALA A 962 -26.14 -21.53 6.52
N ARG A 963 -27.42 -21.38 6.16
CA ARG A 963 -28.51 -22.24 6.65
C ARG A 963 -29.66 -22.33 5.65
N LEU A 964 -30.47 -23.37 5.74
CA LEU A 964 -31.74 -23.46 5.03
C LEU A 964 -32.88 -22.99 5.95
N GLU A 965 -33.69 -22.06 5.49
CA GLU A 965 -34.81 -21.49 6.25
C GLU A 965 -36.00 -21.26 5.30
N ASN A 966 -37.16 -21.84 5.60
CA ASN A 966 -38.38 -21.71 4.80
C ASN A 966 -38.22 -22.03 3.29
N GLY A 967 -37.31 -22.96 2.95
CA GLY A 967 -37.03 -23.34 1.56
C GLY A 967 -36.07 -22.41 0.82
N GLU A 968 -35.50 -21.41 1.49
CA GLU A 968 -34.44 -20.54 0.95
C GLU A 968 -33.10 -20.83 1.63
N LEU A 969 -32.01 -20.63 0.89
CA LEU A 969 -30.66 -20.65 1.42
C LEU A 969 -30.31 -19.26 1.95
N VAL A 970 -30.12 -19.14 3.26
CA VAL A 970 -29.74 -17.89 3.91
C VAL A 970 -28.25 -17.90 4.18
N LEU A 971 -27.54 -16.88 3.65
CA LEU A 971 -26.10 -16.74 3.77
C LEU A 971 -25.74 -15.46 4.54
N GLU A 972 -24.63 -15.50 5.27
CA GLU A 972 -23.92 -14.32 5.77
C GLU A 972 -22.59 -14.22 5.00
N THR A 973 -22.28 -13.05 4.45
CA THR A 973 -21.00 -12.79 3.79
C THR A 973 -19.95 -12.32 4.79
N ARG A 974 -18.68 -12.65 4.55
CA ARG A 974 -17.56 -12.12 5.33
C ARG A 974 -17.44 -10.60 5.15
N ASP A 975 -17.67 -10.10 3.95
CA ASP A 975 -17.47 -8.70 3.57
C ASP A 975 -18.73 -7.86 3.82
N ASP A 976 -18.58 -6.54 3.90
CA ASP A 976 -19.74 -5.61 3.96
C ASP A 976 -20.49 -5.62 2.62
N LEU A 977 -21.81 -5.47 2.66
CA LEU A 977 -22.62 -5.35 1.44
C LEU A 977 -22.76 -3.90 0.96
N ARG A 978 -22.48 -2.91 1.82
CA ARG A 978 -22.39 -1.51 1.41
C ARG A 978 -21.09 -1.30 0.63
N VAL A 979 -21.15 -0.64 -0.51
CA VAL A 979 -19.96 -0.36 -1.36
C VAL A 979 -19.80 1.12 -1.70
N GLY A 980 -20.75 1.97 -1.32
CA GLY A 980 -20.63 3.41 -1.45
C GLY A 980 -21.73 4.17 -0.70
N LEU A 981 -21.53 5.46 -0.51
CA LEU A 981 -22.45 6.40 0.15
C LEU A 981 -22.41 7.76 -0.55
N ALA A 982 -23.52 8.22 -1.13
CA ALA A 982 -23.57 9.54 -1.75
C ALA A 982 -24.59 10.45 -1.09
N ARG A 983 -24.27 11.76 -1.00
CA ARG A 983 -25.24 12.80 -0.66
C ARG A 983 -25.90 13.34 -1.93
N VAL A 984 -27.22 13.26 -2.02
CA VAL A 984 -27.98 13.69 -3.19
C VAL A 984 -27.99 15.22 -3.28
N ALA A 985 -27.58 15.75 -4.43
CA ALA A 985 -27.65 17.17 -4.76
C ALA A 985 -28.93 17.51 -5.54
N THR A 986 -29.33 16.68 -6.50
CA THR A 986 -30.61 16.78 -7.22
C THR A 986 -31.12 15.39 -7.59
N ALA A 987 -32.44 15.26 -7.77
CA ALA A 987 -33.10 14.02 -8.17
C ALA A 987 -34.21 14.33 -9.18
N SER A 988 -34.22 13.67 -10.33
CA SER A 988 -35.25 13.83 -11.36
C SER A 988 -35.39 12.56 -12.19
N GLY A 989 -36.59 11.95 -12.19
CA GLY A 989 -36.85 10.71 -12.92
C GLY A 989 -35.91 9.59 -12.45
N SER A 990 -35.07 9.08 -13.35
CA SER A 990 -34.07 8.05 -13.06
C SER A 990 -32.67 8.59 -12.76
N GLU A 991 -32.49 9.91 -12.72
CA GLU A 991 -31.18 10.52 -12.53
C GLU A 991 -31.08 11.21 -11.17
N LEU A 992 -29.93 11.00 -10.54
CA LEU A 992 -29.51 11.61 -9.29
C LEU A 992 -28.15 12.25 -9.53
N THR A 993 -27.96 13.49 -9.09
CA THR A 993 -26.63 14.11 -9.10
C THR A 993 -26.12 14.19 -7.67
N THR A 994 -24.81 14.05 -7.49
CA THR A 994 -24.12 14.22 -6.21
C THR A 994 -22.86 15.08 -6.39
N LYS A 995 -22.46 15.76 -5.32
CA LYS A 995 -21.13 16.38 -5.20
C LYS A 995 -20.15 15.52 -4.40
N THR A 996 -20.61 14.37 -3.90
CA THR A 996 -19.76 13.39 -3.23
C THR A 996 -18.77 12.81 -4.24
N PRO A 997 -17.47 12.80 -3.92
CA PRO A 997 -16.46 12.24 -4.81
C PRO A 997 -16.55 10.70 -4.83
N LEU A 998 -17.15 10.15 -5.87
CA LEU A 998 -17.35 8.70 -6.06
C LEU A 998 -16.13 8.07 -6.77
N TYR A 999 -15.02 7.87 -6.06
CA TYR A 999 -13.78 7.34 -6.66
C TYR A 999 -13.87 5.87 -7.09
N LEU A 1000 -14.75 5.10 -6.46
CA LEU A 1000 -15.04 3.73 -6.84
C LEU A 1000 -16.23 3.63 -7.81
N ALA A 1001 -16.52 4.70 -8.57
CA ALA A 1001 -17.65 4.75 -9.50
C ALA A 1001 -17.66 3.62 -10.54
N ALA A 1002 -16.49 3.10 -10.93
CA ALA A 1002 -16.39 1.96 -11.84
C ALA A 1002 -17.03 0.68 -11.28
N LEU A 1003 -17.16 0.56 -9.96
CA LEU A 1003 -17.73 -0.60 -9.26
C LEU A 1003 -19.24 -0.47 -9.00
N TYR A 1004 -19.84 0.68 -9.27
CA TYR A 1004 -21.24 0.95 -8.93
C TYR A 1004 -22.28 0.52 -9.97
N PRO A 1005 -22.02 0.45 -11.28
CA PRO A 1005 -22.95 -0.18 -12.22
C PRO A 1005 -23.35 -1.59 -11.76
N GLY A 1006 -24.63 -1.91 -11.80
CA GLY A 1006 -25.18 -3.18 -11.33
C GLY A 1006 -25.51 -3.25 -9.84
N THR A 1007 -25.05 -2.30 -9.02
CA THR A 1007 -25.39 -2.24 -7.59
C THR A 1007 -26.84 -1.80 -7.36
N MET A 1008 -27.40 -2.13 -6.20
CA MET A 1008 -28.71 -1.64 -5.77
C MET A 1008 -28.55 -0.34 -4.98
N LEU A 1009 -29.17 0.74 -5.45
CA LEU A 1009 -29.23 1.99 -4.68
C LEU A 1009 -30.35 1.88 -3.63
N THR A 1010 -30.08 2.32 -2.40
CA THR A 1010 -31.05 2.34 -1.30
C THR A 1010 -31.00 3.65 -0.52
N ASP A 1011 -32.06 4.00 0.21
CA ASP A 1011 -32.02 5.11 1.18
C ASP A 1011 -31.30 4.69 2.48
N ARG A 1012 -31.13 5.59 3.46
CA ARG A 1012 -30.51 5.24 4.76
C ARG A 1012 -31.24 4.15 5.55
N ARG A 1013 -32.50 3.85 5.22
CA ARG A 1013 -33.32 2.79 5.84
C ARG A 1013 -33.18 1.46 5.08
N PHE A 1014 -32.33 1.39 4.06
CA PHE A 1014 -32.13 0.23 3.18
C PHE A 1014 -33.36 -0.13 2.34
N LEU A 1015 -34.24 0.85 2.08
CA LEU A 1015 -35.34 0.67 1.13
C LEU A 1015 -34.81 0.81 -0.31
N PRO A 1016 -35.13 -0.15 -1.21
CA PRO A 1016 -34.59 -0.15 -2.57
C PRO A 1016 -35.16 1.01 -3.40
N LEU A 1017 -34.24 1.74 -4.04
CA LEU A 1017 -34.52 2.85 -4.94
C LEU A 1017 -34.37 2.45 -6.42
N GLY A 1018 -33.46 1.52 -6.72
CA GLY A 1018 -33.31 0.95 -8.07
C GLY A 1018 -31.89 0.51 -8.37
N THR A 1019 -31.72 -0.32 -9.41
CA THR A 1019 -30.40 -0.74 -9.88
C THR A 1019 -29.67 0.41 -10.56
N VAL A 1020 -28.42 0.64 -10.19
CA VAL A 1020 -27.54 1.64 -10.81
C VAL A 1020 -27.12 1.15 -12.18
N LYS A 1021 -27.42 1.93 -13.23
CA LYS A 1021 -27.04 1.65 -14.61
C LYS A 1021 -25.65 2.19 -14.94
N THR A 1022 -25.40 3.44 -14.56
CA THR A 1022 -24.13 4.13 -14.80
C THR A 1022 -23.87 5.14 -13.69
N VAL A 1023 -22.60 5.34 -13.36
CA VAL A 1023 -22.13 6.46 -12.55
C VAL A 1023 -21.08 7.21 -13.36
N LYS A 1024 -21.33 8.47 -13.66
CA LYS A 1024 -20.44 9.30 -14.46
C LYS A 1024 -20.55 10.76 -14.04
N ASP A 1025 -19.42 11.40 -13.80
CA ASP A 1025 -19.31 12.84 -13.54
C ASP A 1025 -20.26 13.31 -12.41
N GLY A 1026 -20.34 12.54 -11.32
CA GLY A 1026 -21.26 12.81 -10.19
C GLY A 1026 -22.74 12.56 -10.48
N THR A 1027 -23.07 12.02 -11.65
CA THR A 1027 -24.44 11.62 -12.02
C THR A 1027 -24.59 10.11 -11.89
N VAL A 1028 -25.58 9.69 -11.10
CA VAL A 1028 -26.03 8.31 -10.93
C VAL A 1028 -27.31 8.13 -11.72
N THR A 1029 -27.27 7.28 -12.73
CA THR A 1029 -28.46 6.94 -13.53
C THR A 1029 -28.96 5.55 -13.12
N LEU A 1030 -30.22 5.47 -12.72
CA LEU A 1030 -30.89 4.23 -12.37
C LEU A 1030 -31.54 3.57 -13.60
N ALA A 1031 -31.65 2.24 -13.58
CA ALA A 1031 -32.32 1.48 -14.64
C ALA A 1031 -33.84 1.77 -14.70
N THR A 1032 -34.44 2.12 -13.56
CA THR A 1032 -35.83 2.55 -13.44
C THR A 1032 -35.94 3.72 -12.46
N PRO A 1033 -36.95 4.60 -12.57
CA PRO A 1033 -37.17 5.67 -11.60
C PRO A 1033 -37.41 5.11 -10.19
N PRO A 1034 -37.00 5.83 -9.11
CA PRO A 1034 -37.31 5.45 -7.75
C PRO A 1034 -38.81 5.28 -7.52
N PRO A 1035 -39.23 4.32 -6.66
CA PRO A 1035 -40.64 4.15 -6.33
C PRO A 1035 -41.26 5.44 -5.79
N ALA A 1036 -42.45 5.82 -6.28
CA ALA A 1036 -43.12 7.07 -5.88
C ALA A 1036 -43.41 7.16 -4.37
N GLN A 1037 -43.50 6.02 -3.69
CA GLN A 1037 -43.68 5.90 -2.24
C GLN A 1037 -42.43 6.24 -1.42
N PHE A 1038 -41.25 6.29 -2.05
CA PHE A 1038 -39.96 6.61 -1.44
C PHE A 1038 -39.26 7.72 -2.24
N PRO A 1039 -39.80 8.96 -2.24
CA PRO A 1039 -39.20 10.05 -2.98
C PRO A 1039 -37.82 10.41 -2.41
N ILE A 1040 -36.87 10.71 -3.30
CA ILE A 1040 -35.53 11.17 -2.94
C ILE A 1040 -35.51 12.69 -3.04
N THR A 1041 -35.00 13.35 -2.00
CA THR A 1041 -34.90 14.80 -1.93
C THR A 1041 -33.44 15.27 -1.88
N PRO A 1042 -33.13 16.46 -2.41
CA PRO A 1042 -31.82 17.08 -2.20
C PRO A 1042 -31.46 17.12 -0.71
N GLY A 1043 -30.27 16.63 -0.36
CA GLY A 1043 -29.81 16.54 1.02
C GLY A 1043 -29.92 15.13 1.62
N ASP A 1044 -30.64 14.20 0.99
CA ASP A 1044 -30.71 12.81 1.42
C ASP A 1044 -29.40 12.05 1.14
N ASP A 1045 -29.08 11.09 2.00
CA ASP A 1045 -28.01 10.13 1.74
C ASP A 1045 -28.56 8.83 1.14
N VAL A 1046 -27.82 8.28 0.17
CA VAL A 1046 -28.13 7.00 -0.48
C VAL A 1046 -26.95 6.05 -0.40
N TRP A 1047 -27.22 4.77 -0.17
CA TRP A 1047 -26.24 3.70 -0.16
C TRP A 1047 -26.20 2.97 -1.49
N PHE A 1048 -24.99 2.63 -1.94
CA PHE A 1048 -24.78 1.61 -2.96
C PHE A 1048 -24.60 0.26 -2.25
N ILE A 1049 -25.45 -0.71 -2.58
CA ILE A 1049 -25.39 -2.08 -2.06
C ILE A 1049 -24.91 -2.98 -3.19
N ALA A 1050 -23.86 -3.77 -2.94
CA ALA A 1050 -23.14 -4.54 -3.96
C ALA A 1050 -24.02 -5.43 -4.84
N LEU A 1051 -25.18 -5.85 -4.33
CA LEU A 1051 -26.12 -6.73 -4.98
C LEU A 1051 -27.56 -6.35 -4.65
N GLY A 1052 -28.50 -6.76 -5.50
CA GLY A 1052 -29.92 -6.50 -5.39
C GLY A 1052 -30.80 -7.75 -5.57
N PHE A 1053 -32.10 -7.55 -5.44
CA PHE A 1053 -33.10 -8.59 -5.70
C PHE A 1053 -33.03 -9.07 -7.16
N GLY A 1054 -33.03 -10.38 -7.36
CA GLY A 1054 -33.00 -11.02 -8.68
C GLY A 1054 -31.61 -11.19 -9.28
N ASP A 1055 -30.54 -10.71 -8.62
CA ASP A 1055 -29.18 -11.03 -9.04
C ASP A 1055 -28.95 -12.54 -9.01
N ARG A 1056 -28.26 -13.05 -10.03
CA ARG A 1056 -27.96 -14.47 -10.17
C ARG A 1056 -26.77 -14.82 -9.30
N ILE A 1057 -26.85 -15.97 -8.64
CA ILE A 1057 -25.74 -16.48 -7.83
C ILE A 1057 -25.24 -17.80 -8.34
N THR A 1058 -23.94 -18.03 -8.16
CA THR A 1058 -23.29 -19.31 -8.41
C THR A 1058 -22.23 -19.59 -7.33
N ILE A 1059 -22.31 -20.76 -6.68
CA ILE A 1059 -21.22 -21.31 -5.88
C ILE A 1059 -20.59 -22.44 -6.71
N PRO A 1060 -19.40 -22.23 -7.32
CA PRO A 1060 -18.78 -23.21 -8.21
C PRO A 1060 -18.56 -24.54 -7.50
N ALA A 1061 -18.90 -25.66 -8.14
CA ALA A 1061 -18.66 -26.99 -7.58
C ALA A 1061 -17.18 -27.23 -7.28
N THR A 1062 -16.89 -27.89 -6.17
CA THR A 1062 -15.53 -28.32 -5.78
C THR A 1062 -15.64 -29.70 -5.14
N VAL A 1063 -14.88 -30.66 -5.64
CA VAL A 1063 -14.85 -32.04 -5.13
C VAL A 1063 -13.44 -32.46 -4.85
N THR A 1064 -13.26 -33.16 -3.73
CA THR A 1064 -12.03 -33.82 -3.34
C THR A 1064 -12.33 -35.28 -3.04
N TRP A 1065 -11.48 -36.19 -3.52
CA TRP A 1065 -11.58 -37.62 -3.27
C TRP A 1065 -10.20 -38.18 -2.94
N GLU A 1066 -10.15 -39.13 -2.02
CA GLU A 1066 -8.95 -39.88 -1.66
C GLU A 1066 -9.33 -41.36 -1.52
N ARG A 1067 -8.48 -42.24 -2.04
CA ARG A 1067 -8.68 -43.69 -1.96
C ARG A 1067 -8.53 -44.13 -0.50
N LYS A 1068 -9.59 -44.76 0.02
CA LYS A 1068 -9.61 -45.30 1.38
C LYS A 1068 -8.73 -46.53 1.56
#